data_AF-A0A930STZ3-F1
#
_entry.id   AF-A0A930STZ3-F1
#
_cell.length_a   1.000
_cell.length_b   1.000
_cell.length_c   1.000
_cell.angle_alpha   90.00
_cell.angle_beta   90.00
_cell.angle_gamma   90.00
#
_symmetry.space_group_name_H-M   'P 1'
#
loop_
_entity.id
_entity.type
_entity.pdbx_description
1 polymer ?
#
loop_
_entity_poly.entity_id
_entity_poly.type
_entity_poly.pdbx_seq_one_letter_code
_entity_poly.pdbx_strand_id
1 'polypeptide(L)'
;MERAPLNVNAETLLGSAPRYRMAWLPAALFAVLWLWSDSIGNLLSVISTYFYFGWEGVPGRVPKIFGIALLAFSAPVIYRLGLWRRDVLPNRWHTQLLLLAFFALYLSLSLYRQSDLFAWGSVLLVWLGGLLMMRLLHSLGQTALGEVPGFVVLLSFFFYLSVRVSQGGLPLLLSPPALKSLIGWSTLTVFVVAALLLPERLLPDKSPAATESERLPRGSSLLGLVFGLLMGLSVGLIYNLHIWSAQQPEYPAGLFFLSLGLGTLLAWGLPRKAPPLLVLLLASGGVAVALYTLLYTGYGLSTGLLAHGAGALGLGSFWLAFVKHWQQFQARQPNYFPALNLQLGFIGLLLILALFLLQANPNGFWLAWLLASAVLLWLGQAQAAENTASPPALQRLWVFACGLFSLMGLLALLMGNEGLLPTPADPAPDKSTPLKVMSSNIRYGWTDDYRFDPRPHLKWLQQQDVDLLGLQEVNKGHTSGAYSDLFRFYQRGLPGDWFYGDAHYGFGNALRSRLPVDKLERRHYQAKDMLRRAALVATVRHAGRPVNVFVTHLSHLPPPNPVRTDQLRELASWLQASSHPWIVLADLNTSAESGELDALLALAHPVFRERPEWLLQPSYPARQPSTRIDFVIFSPHFELQEHAIVDIGANSDHRPVSASLLLP
;
A
#
# COMPACT_ATOMS: atom_id res chain seq x y z
N MET A 1 -67.73 -53.09 15.63
CA MET A 1 -67.46 -52.25 14.44
C MET A 1 -67.53 -50.80 14.89
N GLU A 2 -66.48 -50.33 15.56
CA GLU A 2 -66.34 -48.96 16.05
C GLU A 2 -65.10 -48.37 15.37
N ARG A 3 -65.32 -47.35 14.52
CA ARG A 3 -64.25 -46.58 13.89
C ARG A 3 -64.06 -45.30 14.69
N ALA A 4 -62.96 -45.22 15.44
CA ALA A 4 -62.44 -43.96 15.94
C ALA A 4 -61.83 -43.15 14.78
N PRO A 5 -62.04 -41.83 14.70
CA PRO A 5 -61.29 -41.01 13.76
C PRO A 5 -59.89 -40.76 14.34
N LEU A 6 -58.88 -41.26 13.63
CA LEU A 6 -57.48 -40.88 13.79
C LEU A 6 -57.34 -39.40 13.44
N ASN A 7 -57.40 -38.53 14.46
CA ASN A 7 -56.87 -37.17 14.37
C ASN A 7 -55.33 -37.29 14.41
N VAL A 8 -54.74 -37.58 13.24
CA VAL A 8 -53.31 -37.37 13.03
C VAL A 8 -53.12 -35.87 12.85
N ASN A 9 -52.58 -35.23 13.88
CA ASN A 9 -52.16 -33.83 13.87
C ASN A 9 -51.37 -33.52 12.59
N ALA A 10 -51.97 -32.72 11.71
CA ALA A 10 -51.34 -32.08 10.57
C ALA A 10 -50.33 -30.97 10.96
N GLU A 11 -49.77 -31.03 12.18
CA GLU A 11 -48.74 -30.12 12.69
C GLU A 11 -47.35 -30.76 12.78
N THR A 12 -47.18 -32.04 12.40
CA THR A 12 -45.86 -32.70 12.35
C THR A 12 -45.22 -32.76 10.96
N LEU A 13 -45.85 -32.15 9.95
CA LEU A 13 -45.34 -32.08 8.56
C LEU A 13 -45.22 -30.64 8.03
N LEU A 14 -45.29 -29.63 8.91
CA LEU A 14 -44.96 -28.25 8.58
C LEU A 14 -43.60 -27.86 9.16
N GLY A 15 -42.59 -28.17 8.36
CA GLY A 15 -41.44 -27.28 8.22
C GLY A 15 -40.38 -27.44 9.29
N SER A 16 -39.55 -28.48 9.13
CA SER A 16 -38.11 -28.28 9.24
C SER A 16 -37.75 -27.02 8.45
N ALA A 17 -37.65 -25.88 9.14
CA ALA A 17 -37.22 -24.64 8.53
C ALA A 17 -35.95 -24.95 7.73
N PRO A 18 -35.86 -24.50 6.47
CA PRO A 18 -34.78 -24.90 5.60
C PRO A 18 -33.44 -24.65 6.33
N ARG A 19 -32.72 -25.72 6.69
CA ARG A 19 -31.31 -25.73 7.10
C ARG A 19 -30.43 -25.33 5.90
N TYR A 20 -30.80 -24.29 5.18
CA TYR A 20 -30.22 -23.92 3.89
C TYR A 20 -29.01 -23.02 4.10
N ARG A 21 -27.85 -23.68 4.22
CA ARG A 21 -26.63 -23.44 3.43
C ARG A 21 -26.13 -21.98 3.40
N MET A 22 -25.44 -21.55 4.46
CA MET A 22 -24.65 -20.30 4.48
C MET A 22 -23.13 -20.54 4.40
N ALA A 23 -22.70 -21.75 4.00
CA ALA A 23 -21.29 -22.11 3.82
C ALA A 23 -20.51 -21.18 2.86
N TRP A 24 -21.21 -20.45 1.99
CA TRP A 24 -20.62 -19.52 1.03
C TRP A 24 -20.26 -18.14 1.65
N LEU A 25 -20.82 -17.76 2.80
CA LEU A 25 -20.61 -16.43 3.41
C LEU A 25 -19.15 -16.14 3.74
N PRO A 26 -18.37 -17.06 4.37
CA PRO A 26 -16.95 -16.84 4.62
C PRO A 26 -16.16 -16.58 3.33
N ALA A 27 -16.45 -17.30 2.26
CA ALA A 27 -15.75 -17.13 0.99
C ALA A 27 -16.13 -15.83 0.27
N ALA A 28 -17.41 -15.42 0.34
CA ALA A 28 -17.84 -14.13 -0.17
C ALA A 28 -17.22 -12.98 0.63
N LEU A 29 -17.15 -13.08 1.96
CA LEU A 29 -16.44 -12.11 2.80
C LEU A 29 -14.97 -12.02 2.41
N PHE A 30 -14.30 -13.16 2.22
CA PHE A 30 -12.90 -13.19 1.78
C PHE A 30 -12.70 -12.44 0.45
N ALA A 31 -13.48 -12.82 -0.57
CA ALA A 31 -13.36 -12.23 -1.90
C ALA A 31 -13.65 -10.73 -1.89
N VAL A 32 -14.70 -10.30 -1.19
CA VAL A 32 -15.06 -8.88 -1.11
C VAL A 32 -14.02 -8.10 -0.33
N LEU A 33 -13.56 -8.56 0.84
CA LEU A 33 -12.54 -7.85 1.62
C LEU A 33 -11.24 -7.68 0.83
N TRP A 34 -10.79 -8.72 0.13
CA TRP A 34 -9.59 -8.66 -0.69
C TRP A 34 -9.72 -7.63 -1.82
N LEU A 35 -10.72 -7.81 -2.70
CA LEU A 35 -10.91 -6.95 -3.87
C LEU A 35 -11.22 -5.50 -3.48
N TRP A 36 -11.94 -5.32 -2.37
CA TRP A 36 -12.24 -4.00 -1.85
C TRP A 36 -11.01 -3.31 -1.26
N SER A 37 -10.13 -4.04 -0.57
CA SER A 37 -8.85 -3.50 -0.10
C SER A 37 -7.97 -3.04 -1.26
N ASP A 38 -7.92 -3.82 -2.34
CA ASP A 38 -7.21 -3.44 -3.57
C ASP A 38 -7.84 -2.21 -4.25
N SER A 39 -9.17 -2.16 -4.29
CA SER A 39 -9.92 -1.02 -4.84
C SER A 39 -9.71 0.27 -4.03
N ILE A 40 -9.65 0.17 -2.69
CA ILE A 40 -9.29 1.28 -1.81
C ILE A 40 -7.87 1.76 -2.13
N GLY A 41 -6.92 0.84 -2.30
CA GLY A 41 -5.55 1.17 -2.68
C GLY A 41 -5.47 1.92 -4.02
N ASN A 42 -6.25 1.50 -5.02
CA ASN A 42 -6.32 2.16 -6.33
C ASN A 42 -6.99 3.53 -6.23
N LEU A 43 -8.11 3.64 -5.49
CA LEU A 43 -8.79 4.92 -5.26
C LEU A 43 -7.85 5.93 -4.59
N LEU A 44 -7.06 5.51 -3.59
CA LEU A 44 -6.12 6.40 -2.92
C LEU A 44 -5.05 6.93 -3.89
N SER A 45 -4.53 6.09 -4.77
CA SER A 45 -3.60 6.52 -5.82
C SER A 45 -4.23 7.46 -6.82
N VAL A 46 -5.47 7.19 -7.26
CA VAL A 46 -6.23 8.09 -8.13
C VAL A 46 -6.46 9.44 -7.43
N ILE A 47 -6.79 9.45 -6.14
CA ILE A 47 -6.91 10.69 -5.36
C ILE A 47 -5.58 11.43 -5.28
N SER A 48 -4.49 10.73 -4.97
CA SER A 48 -3.15 11.32 -4.87
C SER A 48 -2.63 11.87 -6.19
N THR A 49 -2.96 11.27 -7.34
CA THR A 49 -2.37 11.68 -8.61
C THR A 49 -3.33 12.46 -9.49
N TYR A 50 -4.51 11.92 -9.73
CA TYR A 50 -5.48 12.50 -10.65
C TYR A 50 -6.19 13.72 -10.04
N PHE A 51 -6.64 13.61 -8.78
CA PHE A 51 -7.44 14.67 -8.15
C PHE A 51 -6.62 15.70 -7.37
N TYR A 52 -5.41 15.34 -6.93
CA TYR A 52 -4.52 16.26 -6.22
C TYR A 52 -3.58 17.02 -7.18
N PHE A 53 -2.82 16.32 -8.03
CA PHE A 53 -1.88 16.93 -8.97
C PHE A 53 -2.53 17.32 -10.31
N GLY A 54 -3.47 16.53 -10.84
CA GLY A 54 -4.00 16.78 -12.20
C GLY A 54 -4.95 17.96 -12.41
N TRP A 55 -5.34 18.67 -11.33
CA TRP A 55 -6.36 19.73 -11.38
C TRP A 55 -5.79 21.11 -11.02
N GLU A 56 -4.54 21.38 -11.44
CA GLU A 56 -3.89 22.67 -11.24
C GLU A 56 -4.76 23.87 -11.70
N GLY A 57 -4.72 24.97 -10.96
CA GLY A 57 -5.51 26.18 -11.21
C GLY A 57 -6.99 26.19 -10.75
N VAL A 58 -7.58 25.10 -10.25
CA VAL A 58 -9.02 25.08 -9.91
C VAL A 58 -9.31 25.52 -8.46
N PRO A 59 -10.12 26.57 -8.20
CA PRO A 59 -10.59 26.88 -6.85
C PRO A 59 -11.44 25.73 -6.27
N GLY A 60 -11.22 25.38 -5.00
CA GLY A 60 -12.02 24.37 -4.29
C GLY A 60 -11.60 22.90 -4.49
N ARG A 61 -10.33 22.61 -4.83
CA ARG A 61 -9.82 21.22 -4.98
C ARG A 61 -10.02 20.34 -3.75
N VAL A 62 -9.66 20.83 -2.57
CA VAL A 62 -9.77 20.06 -1.32
C VAL A 62 -11.23 19.64 -1.03
N PRO A 63 -12.23 20.55 -1.08
CA PRO A 63 -13.64 20.17 -1.00
C PRO A 63 -14.08 19.11 -2.02
N LYS A 64 -13.59 19.18 -3.26
CA LYS A 64 -13.95 18.21 -4.32
C LYS A 64 -13.35 16.82 -4.06
N ILE A 65 -12.06 16.75 -3.72
CA ILE A 65 -11.40 15.49 -3.32
C ILE A 65 -12.16 14.85 -2.15
N PHE A 66 -12.48 15.67 -1.15
CA PHE A 66 -13.24 15.23 0.02
C PHE A 66 -14.64 14.73 -0.37
N GLY A 67 -15.33 15.42 -1.29
CA GLY A 67 -16.62 15.00 -1.81
C GLY A 67 -16.59 13.66 -2.54
N ILE A 68 -15.58 13.41 -3.38
CA ILE A 68 -15.39 12.13 -4.08
C ILE A 68 -15.11 11.01 -3.08
N ALA A 69 -14.24 11.26 -2.10
CA ALA A 69 -13.94 10.29 -1.07
C ALA A 69 -15.18 9.99 -0.21
N LEU A 70 -15.95 11.01 0.17
CA LEU A 70 -17.21 10.85 0.91
C LEU A 70 -18.22 10.01 0.12
N LEU A 71 -18.34 10.27 -1.19
CA LEU A 71 -19.19 9.49 -2.08
C LEU A 71 -18.74 8.02 -2.12
N ALA A 72 -17.46 7.76 -2.36
CA ALA A 72 -16.89 6.41 -2.45
C ALA A 72 -17.20 5.56 -1.20
N PHE A 73 -17.15 6.19 -0.02
CA PHE A 73 -17.36 5.50 1.25
C PHE A 73 -18.78 5.66 1.82
N SER A 74 -19.74 6.25 1.08
CA SER A 74 -21.13 6.50 1.51
C SER A 74 -22.01 5.24 1.69
N ALA A 75 -21.49 4.08 1.28
CA ALA A 75 -22.23 2.82 1.21
C ALA A 75 -22.95 2.40 2.52
N PRO A 76 -22.39 2.56 3.74
CA PRO A 76 -23.10 2.23 4.99
C PRO A 76 -24.44 2.94 5.16
N VAL A 77 -24.50 4.24 4.84
CA VAL A 77 -25.71 5.05 4.97
C VAL A 77 -26.73 4.65 3.90
N ILE A 78 -26.28 4.52 2.65
CA ILE A 78 -27.15 4.12 1.53
C ILE A 78 -27.74 2.73 1.78
N TYR A 79 -26.93 1.78 2.24
CA TYR A 79 -27.38 0.45 2.60
C TYR A 79 -28.46 0.50 3.70
N ARG A 80 -28.25 1.30 4.75
CA ARG A 80 -29.22 1.47 5.85
C ARG A 80 -30.56 2.04 5.38
N LEU A 81 -30.55 3.02 4.48
CA LEU A 81 -31.75 3.70 4.00
C LEU A 81 -32.54 2.86 2.97
N GLY A 82 -31.85 2.17 2.06
CA GLY A 82 -32.48 1.55 0.90
C GLY A 82 -32.57 0.01 0.90
N LEU A 83 -31.64 -0.68 1.55
CA LEU A 83 -31.46 -2.13 1.39
C LEU A 83 -31.63 -2.92 2.70
N TRP A 84 -31.30 -2.32 3.84
CA TRP A 84 -31.34 -2.96 5.16
C TRP A 84 -32.67 -3.66 5.48
N ARG A 85 -33.80 -2.94 5.34
CA ARG A 85 -35.13 -3.49 5.66
C ARG A 85 -35.60 -4.53 4.63
N ARG A 86 -35.00 -4.56 3.43
CA ARG A 86 -35.34 -5.48 2.35
C ARG A 86 -34.53 -6.78 2.42
N ASP A 87 -33.43 -6.79 3.17
CA ASP A 87 -32.58 -7.96 3.41
C ASP A 87 -33.10 -8.91 4.52
N VAL A 88 -34.36 -8.73 4.95
CA VAL A 88 -35.04 -9.62 5.91
C VAL A 88 -35.34 -11.02 5.32
N LEU A 89 -35.21 -11.20 4.01
CA LEU A 89 -35.29 -12.50 3.34
C LEU A 89 -33.96 -12.83 2.64
N PRO A 90 -33.49 -14.09 2.73
CA PRO A 90 -32.23 -14.54 2.14
C PRO A 90 -32.37 -14.68 0.61
N ASN A 91 -32.70 -13.60 -0.09
CA ASN A 91 -32.82 -13.62 -1.54
C ASN A 91 -31.43 -13.53 -2.17
N ARG A 92 -30.78 -14.70 -2.28
CA ARG A 92 -29.40 -14.92 -2.75
C ARG A 92 -29.10 -14.20 -4.06
N TRP A 93 -30.09 -14.09 -4.94
CA TRP A 93 -29.94 -13.54 -6.29
C TRP A 93 -29.39 -12.11 -6.30
N HIS A 94 -29.89 -11.23 -5.43
CA HIS A 94 -29.41 -9.84 -5.37
C HIS A 94 -27.95 -9.75 -4.88
N THR A 95 -27.55 -10.61 -3.94
CA THR A 95 -26.15 -10.68 -3.47
C THR A 95 -25.24 -11.19 -4.58
N GLN A 96 -25.66 -12.25 -5.27
CA GLN A 96 -24.90 -12.87 -6.36
C GLN A 96 -24.75 -11.92 -7.55
N LEU A 97 -25.80 -11.18 -7.91
CA LEU A 97 -25.73 -10.15 -8.94
C LEU A 97 -24.76 -9.03 -8.57
N LEU A 98 -24.83 -8.52 -7.33
CA LEU A 98 -23.90 -7.50 -6.86
C LEU A 98 -22.45 -8.00 -6.84
N LEU A 99 -22.22 -9.25 -6.40
CA LEU A 99 -20.91 -9.90 -6.44
C LEU A 99 -20.39 -10.04 -7.87
N LEU A 100 -21.24 -10.48 -8.80
CA LEU A 100 -20.89 -10.62 -10.21
C LEU A 100 -20.55 -9.25 -10.83
N ALA A 101 -21.37 -8.23 -10.58
CA ALA A 101 -21.13 -6.88 -11.07
C ALA A 101 -19.83 -6.29 -10.50
N PHE A 102 -19.59 -6.47 -9.21
CA PHE A 102 -18.36 -6.03 -8.54
C PHE A 102 -17.12 -6.73 -9.13
N PHE A 103 -17.17 -8.05 -9.32
CA PHE A 103 -16.08 -8.80 -9.91
C PHE A 103 -15.84 -8.46 -11.38
N ALA A 104 -16.91 -8.34 -12.18
CA ALA A 104 -16.82 -7.97 -13.60
C ALA A 104 -16.22 -6.56 -13.77
N LEU A 105 -16.64 -5.60 -12.94
CA LEU A 105 -16.06 -4.26 -12.93
C LEU A 105 -14.58 -4.33 -12.54
N TYR A 106 -14.24 -5.06 -11.49
CA TYR A 106 -12.85 -5.20 -11.03
C TYR A 106 -11.96 -5.81 -12.12
N LEU A 107 -12.41 -6.88 -12.77
CA LEU A 107 -11.72 -7.51 -13.90
C LEU A 107 -11.52 -6.53 -15.05
N SER A 108 -12.58 -5.80 -15.42
CA SER A 108 -12.51 -4.80 -16.49
C SER A 108 -11.47 -3.72 -16.19
N LEU A 109 -11.47 -3.16 -14.97
CA LEU A 109 -10.49 -2.16 -14.58
C LEU A 109 -9.06 -2.72 -14.47
N SER A 110 -8.91 -4.00 -14.13
CA SER A 110 -7.60 -4.66 -14.10
C SER A 110 -6.96 -4.77 -15.49
N LEU A 111 -7.79 -4.91 -16.53
CA LEU A 111 -7.36 -5.00 -17.94
C LEU A 111 -7.19 -3.61 -18.58
N TYR A 112 -7.97 -2.61 -18.17
CA TYR A 112 -8.02 -1.27 -18.77
C TYR A 112 -7.54 -0.16 -17.82
N ARG A 113 -6.40 -0.37 -17.14
CA ARG A 113 -5.81 0.60 -16.19
C ARG A 113 -5.42 1.95 -16.81
N GLN A 114 -5.28 2.01 -18.13
CA GLN A 114 -4.85 3.18 -18.89
C GLN A 114 -6.02 4.09 -19.35
N SER A 115 -7.15 4.13 -18.64
CA SER A 115 -8.34 4.85 -19.12
C SER A 115 -8.93 5.77 -18.06
N ASP A 116 -9.64 6.83 -18.46
CA ASP A 116 -10.39 7.67 -17.51
C ASP A 116 -11.48 6.87 -16.78
N LEU A 117 -11.95 5.79 -17.42
CA LEU A 117 -12.83 4.78 -16.81
C LEU A 117 -12.19 4.14 -15.57
N PHE A 118 -10.86 4.03 -15.51
CA PHE A 118 -10.16 3.51 -14.33
C PHE A 118 -10.35 4.38 -13.09
N ALA A 119 -10.29 5.71 -13.24
CA ALA A 119 -10.44 6.65 -12.12
C ALA A 119 -11.85 6.59 -11.53
N TRP A 120 -12.88 6.78 -12.35
CA TRP A 120 -14.28 6.73 -11.91
C TRP A 120 -14.73 5.31 -11.55
N GLY A 121 -14.22 4.31 -12.27
CA GLY A 121 -14.44 2.90 -11.95
C GLY A 121 -13.88 2.53 -10.57
N SER A 122 -12.74 3.09 -10.16
CA SER A 122 -12.17 2.86 -8.82
C SER A 122 -13.06 3.43 -7.71
N VAL A 123 -13.65 4.61 -7.92
CA VAL A 123 -14.66 5.20 -7.02
C VAL A 123 -15.88 4.27 -6.90
N LEU A 124 -16.40 3.80 -8.05
CA LEU A 124 -17.55 2.91 -8.10
C LEU A 124 -17.27 1.55 -7.43
N LEU A 125 -16.07 0.98 -7.63
CA LEU A 125 -15.66 -0.26 -6.98
C LEU A 125 -15.62 -0.14 -5.46
N VAL A 126 -15.05 0.95 -4.92
CA VAL A 126 -15.03 1.17 -3.47
C VAL A 126 -16.44 1.28 -2.92
N TRP A 127 -17.33 1.95 -3.65
CA TRP A 127 -18.73 2.09 -3.24
C TRP A 127 -19.51 0.76 -3.29
N LEU A 128 -19.42 0.00 -4.39
CA LEU A 128 -20.04 -1.31 -4.54
C LEU A 128 -19.50 -2.33 -3.53
N GLY A 129 -18.18 -2.36 -3.33
CA GLY A 129 -17.54 -3.19 -2.33
C GLY A 129 -18.00 -2.83 -0.91
N GLY A 130 -18.19 -1.55 -0.62
CA GLY A 130 -18.78 -1.08 0.64
C GLY A 130 -20.21 -1.61 0.84
N LEU A 131 -21.06 -1.56 -0.18
CA LEU A 131 -22.44 -2.10 -0.10
C LEU A 131 -22.44 -3.60 0.17
N LEU A 132 -21.60 -4.34 -0.56
CA LEU A 132 -21.41 -5.79 -0.37
C LEU A 132 -20.90 -6.08 1.04
N MET A 133 -19.94 -5.30 1.54
CA MET A 133 -19.41 -5.44 2.90
C MET A 133 -20.53 -5.31 3.94
N MET A 134 -21.36 -4.28 3.82
CA MET A 134 -22.46 -4.04 4.77
C MET A 134 -23.45 -5.19 4.78
N ARG A 135 -23.78 -5.73 3.60
CA ARG A 135 -24.67 -6.87 3.45
C ARG A 135 -24.07 -8.16 4.01
N LEU A 136 -22.78 -8.40 3.77
CA LEU A 136 -22.07 -9.57 4.29
C LEU A 136 -21.95 -9.50 5.81
N LEU A 137 -21.58 -8.35 6.37
CA LEU A 137 -21.59 -8.14 7.81
C LEU A 137 -23.00 -8.40 8.37
N HIS A 138 -24.05 -7.79 7.81
CA HIS A 138 -25.41 -8.05 8.27
C HIS A 138 -25.77 -9.56 8.28
N SER A 139 -25.47 -10.26 7.19
CA SER A 139 -25.75 -11.70 7.03
C SER A 139 -24.94 -12.56 8.01
N LEU A 140 -23.64 -12.27 8.17
CA LEU A 140 -22.76 -12.95 9.12
C LEU A 140 -23.23 -12.76 10.57
N GLY A 141 -23.80 -11.60 10.90
CA GLY A 141 -24.32 -11.30 12.24
C GLY A 141 -25.53 -12.17 12.61
N GLN A 142 -26.23 -12.71 11.63
CA GLN A 142 -27.37 -13.60 11.84
C GLN A 142 -26.96 -15.07 12.04
N THR A 143 -25.68 -15.39 11.80
CA THR A 143 -25.12 -16.74 11.80
C THR A 143 -24.20 -17.01 12.99
N ALA A 144 -24.20 -18.26 13.48
CA ALA A 144 -23.30 -18.73 14.53
C ALA A 144 -21.96 -19.20 13.92
N LEU A 145 -21.15 -18.26 13.46
CA LEU A 145 -19.85 -18.57 12.84
C LEU A 145 -18.68 -18.50 13.82
N GLY A 146 -18.91 -18.14 15.08
CA GLY A 146 -17.84 -18.00 16.08
C GLY A 146 -16.70 -17.13 15.56
N GLU A 147 -15.45 -17.50 15.80
CA GLU A 147 -14.31 -16.67 15.40
C GLU A 147 -14.03 -16.71 13.86
N VAL A 148 -14.76 -17.50 13.06
CA VAL A 148 -14.59 -17.66 11.58
C VAL A 148 -14.43 -16.33 10.83
N PRO A 149 -15.29 -15.30 11.03
CA PRO A 149 -15.15 -14.03 10.32
C PRO A 149 -13.85 -13.29 10.63
N GLY A 150 -13.35 -13.38 11.86
CA GLY A 150 -12.08 -12.74 12.26
C GLY A 150 -10.91 -13.31 11.48
N PHE A 151 -10.88 -14.61 11.27
CA PHE A 151 -9.85 -15.22 10.46
C PHE A 151 -9.98 -14.93 8.97
N VAL A 152 -11.21 -14.91 8.46
CA VAL A 152 -11.46 -14.50 7.07
C VAL A 152 -10.92 -13.09 6.84
N VAL A 153 -11.11 -12.16 7.78
CA VAL A 153 -10.55 -10.81 7.71
C VAL A 153 -9.02 -10.85 7.61
N LEU A 154 -8.35 -11.53 8.54
CA LEU A 154 -6.90 -11.61 8.56
C LEU A 154 -6.34 -12.23 7.27
N LEU A 155 -6.93 -13.35 6.84
CA LEU A 155 -6.52 -14.03 5.60
C LEU A 155 -6.72 -13.16 4.36
N SER A 156 -7.82 -12.41 4.30
CA SER A 156 -8.08 -11.48 3.20
C SER A 156 -6.96 -10.46 3.07
N PHE A 157 -6.42 -9.97 4.20
CA PHE A 157 -5.25 -9.09 4.20
C PHE A 157 -3.99 -9.82 3.74
N PHE A 158 -3.67 -11.01 4.27
CA PHE A 158 -2.52 -11.79 3.78
C PHE A 158 -2.56 -11.97 2.27
N PHE A 159 -3.74 -12.27 1.73
CA PHE A 159 -3.90 -12.49 0.31
C PHE A 159 -3.78 -11.20 -0.51
N TYR A 160 -4.47 -10.14 -0.08
CA TYR A 160 -4.29 -8.80 -0.64
C TYR A 160 -2.80 -8.44 -0.73
N LEU A 161 -2.05 -8.58 0.36
CA LEU A 161 -0.64 -8.26 0.40
C LEU A 161 0.20 -9.15 -0.52
N SER A 162 -0.16 -10.43 -0.65
CA SER A 162 0.55 -11.37 -1.54
C SER A 162 0.44 -10.92 -3.00
N VAL A 163 -0.76 -10.51 -3.40
CA VAL A 163 -1.02 -9.93 -4.73
C VAL A 163 -0.21 -8.64 -4.92
N ARG A 164 -0.10 -7.78 -3.90
CA ARG A 164 0.68 -6.52 -3.99
C ARG A 164 2.19 -6.74 -4.03
N VAL A 165 2.72 -7.67 -3.25
CA VAL A 165 4.15 -8.01 -3.26
C VAL A 165 4.57 -8.63 -4.59
N SER A 166 3.70 -9.45 -5.19
CA SER A 166 3.97 -10.06 -6.48
C SER A 166 3.96 -9.06 -7.66
N GLN A 167 3.41 -7.86 -7.45
CA GLN A 167 3.16 -6.83 -8.49
C GLN A 167 2.23 -7.27 -9.64
N GLY A 168 1.71 -8.50 -9.61
CA GLY A 168 0.93 -9.06 -10.70
C GLY A 168 -0.56 -8.71 -10.65
N GLY A 169 -1.07 -8.13 -9.57
CA GLY A 169 -2.50 -7.80 -9.44
C GLY A 169 -3.42 -9.00 -9.72
N LEU A 170 -4.58 -8.77 -10.32
CA LEU A 170 -5.46 -9.81 -10.85
C LEU A 170 -4.84 -10.63 -12.01
N PRO A 171 -4.03 -10.06 -12.93
CA PRO A 171 -3.33 -10.84 -13.96
C PRO A 171 -2.40 -11.93 -13.42
N LEU A 172 -1.95 -11.83 -12.17
CA LEU A 172 -1.29 -12.94 -11.48
C LEU A 172 -2.17 -14.21 -11.48
N LEU A 173 -3.50 -14.06 -11.51
CA LEU A 173 -4.50 -15.13 -11.62
C LEU A 173 -4.79 -15.65 -13.02
N LEU A 174 -4.28 -14.96 -14.03
CA LEU A 174 -4.48 -15.32 -15.42
C LEU A 174 -3.17 -15.73 -16.10
N SER A 175 -2.04 -15.62 -15.40
CA SER A 175 -0.70 -15.94 -15.91
C SER A 175 -0.16 -17.21 -15.24
N PRO A 176 0.40 -18.18 -16.00
CA PRO A 176 1.05 -19.34 -15.41
C PRO A 176 2.18 -18.89 -14.47
N PRO A 177 2.27 -19.43 -13.25
CA PRO A 177 3.25 -18.91 -12.29
C PRO A 177 4.68 -19.30 -12.71
N ALA A 178 5.63 -18.38 -12.59
CA ALA A 178 7.02 -18.78 -12.38
C ALA A 178 7.11 -19.59 -11.07
N LEU A 179 8.12 -20.47 -10.92
CA LEU A 179 8.22 -21.42 -9.79
C LEU A 179 7.99 -20.79 -8.40
N LYS A 180 8.40 -19.52 -8.22
CA LYS A 180 8.22 -18.73 -6.98
C LYS A 180 6.81 -18.18 -6.77
N SER A 181 6.07 -17.85 -7.83
CA SER A 181 4.65 -17.49 -7.72
C SER A 181 3.73 -18.71 -7.60
N LEU A 182 4.20 -19.90 -8.01
CA LEU A 182 3.45 -21.16 -7.97
C LEU A 182 3.11 -21.60 -6.54
N ILE A 183 3.97 -21.31 -5.57
CA ILE A 183 3.77 -21.66 -4.16
C ILE A 183 2.65 -20.80 -3.53
N GLY A 184 2.66 -19.49 -3.78
CA GLY A 184 1.59 -18.58 -3.31
C GLY A 184 0.24 -18.91 -3.96
N TRP A 185 0.28 -19.31 -5.24
CA TRP A 185 -0.86 -19.78 -6.01
C TRP A 185 -1.48 -21.07 -5.49
N SER A 186 -0.65 -22.09 -5.28
CA SER A 186 -1.12 -23.41 -4.84
C SER A 186 -1.68 -23.33 -3.43
N THR A 187 -1.02 -22.57 -2.56
CA THR A 187 -1.48 -22.23 -1.20
C THR A 187 -2.85 -21.57 -1.22
N LEU A 188 -3.01 -20.54 -2.08
CA LEU A 188 -4.25 -19.80 -2.25
C LEU A 188 -5.39 -20.69 -2.73
N THR A 189 -5.17 -21.46 -3.79
CA THR A 189 -6.20 -22.31 -4.38
C THR A 189 -6.65 -23.37 -3.37
N VAL A 190 -5.71 -24.03 -2.69
CA VAL A 190 -6.04 -25.02 -1.66
C VAL A 190 -6.82 -24.38 -0.50
N PHE A 191 -6.44 -23.18 -0.07
CA PHE A 191 -7.09 -22.54 1.08
C PHE A 191 -8.46 -21.94 0.74
N VAL A 192 -8.61 -21.29 -0.42
CA VAL A 192 -9.90 -20.80 -0.92
C VAL A 192 -10.85 -21.97 -1.13
N VAL A 193 -10.37 -23.06 -1.72
CA VAL A 193 -11.14 -24.31 -1.85
C VAL A 193 -11.47 -24.88 -0.47
N ALA A 194 -10.54 -24.93 0.48
CA ALA A 194 -10.81 -25.42 1.84
C ALA A 194 -11.79 -24.55 2.64
N ALA A 195 -11.77 -23.22 2.46
CA ALA A 195 -12.69 -22.27 3.08
C ALA A 195 -14.09 -22.31 2.44
N LEU A 196 -14.15 -22.52 1.12
CA LEU A 196 -15.39 -22.77 0.38
C LEU A 196 -16.01 -24.14 0.71
N LEU A 197 -15.17 -25.13 1.00
CA LEU A 197 -15.55 -26.50 1.33
C LEU A 197 -15.58 -26.77 2.84
N LEU A 198 -15.47 -25.72 3.67
CA LEU A 198 -15.41 -25.87 5.13
C LEU A 198 -16.68 -26.63 5.57
N PRO A 199 -16.57 -27.88 6.05
CA PRO A 199 -17.73 -28.73 6.25
C PRO A 199 -18.73 -28.03 7.16
N GLU A 200 -19.99 -27.94 6.77
CA GLU A 200 -21.06 -27.32 7.59
C GLU A 200 -21.12 -27.92 9.00
N ARG A 201 -20.68 -29.17 9.15
CA ARG A 201 -20.54 -29.89 10.44
C ARG A 201 -19.48 -29.30 11.40
N LEU A 202 -18.59 -28.42 10.93
CA LEU A 202 -17.60 -27.73 11.76
C LEU A 202 -18.11 -26.40 12.30
N LEU A 203 -19.26 -25.90 11.83
CA LEU A 203 -19.86 -24.67 12.34
C LEU A 203 -20.73 -25.00 13.56
N PRO A 204 -20.59 -24.26 14.68
CA PRO A 204 -21.41 -24.52 15.87
C PRO A 204 -22.89 -24.25 15.58
N ASP A 205 -23.77 -25.07 16.15
CA ASP A 205 -25.22 -24.80 16.13
C ASP A 205 -25.48 -23.46 16.83
N LYS A 206 -26.45 -22.70 16.30
CA LYS A 206 -26.88 -21.44 16.93
C LYS A 206 -27.50 -21.80 18.28
N SER A 207 -26.84 -21.42 19.39
CA SER A 207 -27.49 -21.42 20.69
C SER A 207 -28.83 -20.67 20.57
N PRO A 208 -29.92 -21.18 21.19
CA PRO A 208 -31.21 -20.49 21.13
C PRO A 208 -31.00 -19.02 21.52
N ALA A 209 -31.61 -18.12 20.75
CA ALA A 209 -31.55 -16.69 21.04
C ALA A 209 -31.89 -16.48 22.51
N ALA A 210 -31.03 -15.75 23.23
CA ALA A 210 -31.32 -15.35 24.60
C ALA A 210 -32.73 -14.76 24.61
N THR A 211 -33.60 -15.33 25.44
CA THR A 211 -35.05 -15.12 25.41
C THR A 211 -35.50 -13.73 25.85
N GLU A 212 -34.56 -12.81 26.08
CA GLU A 212 -34.83 -11.39 26.28
C GLU A 212 -33.82 -10.53 25.50
N SER A 213 -34.33 -9.54 24.76
CA SER A 213 -33.53 -8.50 24.12
C SER A 213 -32.85 -7.64 25.19
N GLU A 214 -31.66 -8.02 25.64
CA GLU A 214 -30.85 -7.18 26.52
C GLU A 214 -30.50 -5.84 25.84
N ARG A 215 -30.52 -4.76 26.62
CA ARG A 215 -30.05 -3.45 26.13
C ARG A 215 -28.55 -3.52 25.89
N LEU A 216 -28.11 -3.07 24.71
CA LEU A 216 -26.69 -2.93 24.42
C LEU A 216 -26.03 -1.92 25.37
N PRO A 217 -24.75 -2.10 25.70
CA PRO A 217 -23.98 -1.11 26.44
C PRO A 217 -24.05 0.28 25.79
N ARG A 218 -24.00 1.32 26.63
CA ARG A 218 -23.89 2.71 26.16
C ARG A 218 -22.64 2.87 25.29
N GLY A 219 -22.80 3.51 24.14
CA GLY A 219 -21.70 3.69 23.19
C GLY A 219 -21.42 2.49 22.29
N SER A 220 -22.19 1.40 22.34
CA SER A 220 -22.05 0.25 21.44
C SER A 220 -22.02 0.62 19.95
N SER A 221 -22.69 1.70 19.54
CA SER A 221 -22.64 2.19 18.17
C SER A 221 -21.24 2.65 17.75
N LEU A 222 -20.36 3.07 18.68
CA LEU A 222 -18.99 3.52 18.39
C LEU A 222 -18.10 2.41 17.82
N LEU A 223 -18.48 1.14 17.98
CA LEU A 223 -17.76 0.03 17.36
C LEU A 223 -17.63 0.21 15.83
N GLY A 224 -18.63 0.82 15.18
CA GLY A 224 -18.56 1.13 13.75
C GLY A 224 -17.38 2.03 13.36
N LEU A 225 -16.96 2.95 14.24
CA LEU A 225 -15.82 3.85 14.01
C LEU A 225 -14.52 3.05 13.91
N VAL A 226 -14.36 2.05 14.78
CA VAL A 226 -13.15 1.22 14.90
C VAL A 226 -12.83 0.52 13.58
N PHE A 227 -13.85 0.05 12.85
CA PHE A 227 -13.65 -0.65 11.57
C PHE A 227 -12.81 0.18 10.59
N GLY A 228 -13.19 1.43 10.35
CA GLY A 228 -12.47 2.31 9.42
C GLY A 228 -11.06 2.65 9.90
N LEU A 229 -10.87 2.87 11.21
CA LEU A 229 -9.56 3.15 11.79
C LEU A 229 -8.60 1.96 11.65
N LEU A 230 -9.08 0.73 11.89
CA LEU A 230 -8.29 -0.49 11.71
C LEU A 230 -7.95 -0.74 10.23
N MET A 231 -8.89 -0.45 9.31
CA MET A 231 -8.61 -0.51 7.86
C MET A 231 -7.44 0.43 7.48
N GLY A 232 -7.37 1.63 8.07
CA GLY A 232 -6.27 2.56 7.82
C GLY A 232 -4.93 2.12 8.32
N LEU A 233 -4.87 1.64 9.56
CA LEU A 233 -3.65 1.08 10.13
C LEU A 233 -3.18 -0.13 9.32
N SER A 234 -4.11 -0.95 8.82
CA SER A 234 -3.82 -2.13 8.00
C SER A 234 -3.26 -1.71 6.63
N VAL A 235 -4.04 -0.98 5.83
CA VAL A 235 -3.70 -0.67 4.43
C VAL A 235 -2.57 0.37 4.33
N GLY A 236 -2.56 1.37 5.22
CA GLY A 236 -1.67 2.52 5.13
C GLY A 236 -0.24 2.21 5.56
N LEU A 237 -0.04 1.56 6.71
CA LEU A 237 1.27 1.44 7.34
C LEU A 237 1.62 0.02 7.81
N ILE A 238 0.88 -0.52 8.78
CA ILE A 238 1.35 -1.68 9.56
C ILE A 238 1.38 -2.93 8.69
N TYR A 239 0.31 -3.25 7.96
CA TYR A 239 0.33 -4.40 7.06
C TYR A 239 0.94 -4.09 5.70
N ASN A 240 1.34 -2.84 5.43
CA ASN A 240 1.96 -2.46 4.17
C ASN A 240 3.44 -2.87 4.13
N LEU A 241 3.67 -4.13 3.74
CA LEU A 241 5.00 -4.77 3.73
C LEU A 241 6.05 -3.99 2.91
N HIS A 242 5.62 -3.29 1.87
CA HIS A 242 6.52 -2.52 1.00
C HIS A 242 7.14 -1.33 1.73
N ILE A 243 6.36 -0.58 2.53
CA ILE A 243 6.89 0.53 3.34
C ILE A 243 7.92 0.02 4.34
N TRP A 244 7.68 -1.13 4.99
CA TRP A 244 8.66 -1.72 5.90
C TRP A 244 9.96 -2.11 5.20
N SER A 245 9.88 -2.61 3.97
CA SER A 245 11.05 -2.93 3.16
C SER A 245 11.69 -1.72 2.47
N ALA A 246 11.11 -0.53 2.56
CA ALA A 246 11.66 0.67 1.92
C ALA A 246 12.96 1.12 2.57
N GLN A 247 13.07 0.99 3.90
CA GLN A 247 14.31 1.30 4.62
C GLN A 247 15.39 0.23 4.47
N GLN A 248 15.04 -0.96 3.98
CA GLN A 248 15.93 -2.11 3.75
C GLN A 248 15.78 -2.61 2.30
N PRO A 249 16.09 -1.76 1.30
CA PRO A 249 15.74 -2.01 -0.09
C PRO A 249 16.34 -3.27 -0.71
N GLU A 250 17.46 -3.72 -0.17
CA GLU A 250 18.15 -4.95 -0.54
C GLU A 250 17.26 -6.20 -0.36
N TYR A 251 16.35 -6.20 0.61
CA TYR A 251 15.43 -7.31 0.85
C TYR A 251 14.08 -7.13 0.11
N PRO A 252 13.46 -8.23 -0.36
CA PRO A 252 12.12 -8.18 -0.92
C PRO A 252 11.08 -7.94 0.18
N ALA A 253 10.02 -7.19 -0.12
CA ALA A 253 8.91 -6.95 0.80
C ALA A 253 8.25 -8.25 1.32
N GLY A 254 8.27 -9.31 0.52
CA GLY A 254 7.73 -10.63 0.90
C GLY A 254 8.40 -11.24 2.14
N LEU A 255 9.60 -10.79 2.50
CA LEU A 255 10.24 -11.17 3.75
C LEU A 255 9.36 -10.86 4.98
N PHE A 256 8.66 -9.73 4.98
CA PHE A 256 7.81 -9.31 6.09
C PHE A 256 6.56 -10.17 6.28
N PHE A 257 6.26 -11.13 5.38
CA PHE A 257 5.29 -12.19 5.66
C PHE A 257 5.70 -13.05 6.86
N LEU A 258 7.01 -13.16 7.15
CA LEU A 258 7.51 -13.86 8.33
C LEU A 258 6.95 -13.23 9.61
N SER A 259 7.21 -11.94 9.80
CA SER A 259 6.78 -11.19 10.98
C SER A 259 5.27 -10.95 11.00
N LEU A 260 4.61 -10.79 9.83
CA LEU A 260 3.14 -10.73 9.74
C LEU A 260 2.49 -12.03 10.24
N GLY A 261 2.96 -13.17 9.73
CA GLY A 261 2.45 -14.50 10.08
C GLY A 261 2.68 -14.84 11.56
N LEU A 262 3.89 -14.62 12.06
CA LEU A 262 4.21 -14.88 13.47
C LEU A 262 3.48 -13.94 14.42
N GLY A 263 3.42 -12.64 14.12
CA GLY A 263 2.68 -11.68 14.95
C GLY A 263 1.19 -12.03 15.03
N THR A 264 0.58 -12.38 13.89
CA THR A 264 -0.83 -12.80 13.84
C THR A 264 -1.07 -14.11 14.59
N LEU A 265 -0.15 -15.08 14.52
CA LEU A 265 -0.20 -16.31 15.32
C LEU A 265 -0.14 -16.03 16.81
N LEU A 266 0.73 -15.12 17.24
CA LEU A 266 0.86 -14.75 18.64
C LEU A 266 -0.38 -14.01 19.14
N ALA A 267 -0.96 -13.12 18.34
CA ALA A 267 -2.25 -12.48 18.65
C ALA A 267 -3.35 -13.51 18.92
N TRP A 268 -3.38 -14.57 18.12
CA TRP A 268 -4.30 -15.68 18.29
C TRP A 268 -4.02 -16.53 19.52
N GLY A 269 -2.73 -16.77 19.80
CA GLY A 269 -2.26 -17.55 20.94
C GLY A 269 -2.48 -16.88 22.30
N LEU A 270 -2.89 -15.61 22.33
CA LEU A 270 -3.21 -14.92 23.58
C LEU A 270 -4.30 -15.68 24.36
N PRO A 271 -4.12 -15.88 25.68
CA PRO A 271 -5.05 -16.69 26.45
C PRO A 271 -6.46 -16.13 26.35
N ARG A 272 -7.43 -16.92 25.89
CA ARG A 272 -8.86 -16.50 25.84
C ARG A 272 -9.43 -16.16 27.23
N LYS A 273 -8.77 -16.62 28.30
CA LYS A 273 -9.08 -16.30 29.70
C LYS A 273 -8.35 -15.05 30.21
N ALA A 274 -7.45 -14.45 29.44
CA ALA A 274 -6.74 -13.25 29.85
C ALA A 274 -7.72 -12.09 30.06
N PRO A 275 -7.49 -11.22 31.06
CA PRO A 275 -8.29 -10.02 31.25
C PRO A 275 -8.34 -9.17 29.97
N PRO A 276 -9.51 -8.67 29.54
CA PRO A 276 -9.63 -7.84 28.34
C PRO A 276 -8.68 -6.64 28.34
N LEU A 277 -8.47 -6.03 29.51
CA LEU A 277 -7.52 -4.94 29.71
C LEU A 277 -6.08 -5.35 29.34
N LEU A 278 -5.64 -6.54 29.78
CA LEU A 278 -4.29 -7.02 29.49
C LEU A 278 -4.09 -7.27 27.99
N VAL A 279 -5.07 -7.91 27.33
CA VAL A 279 -5.04 -8.15 25.88
C VAL A 279 -4.96 -6.84 25.12
N LEU A 280 -5.76 -5.84 25.51
CA LEU A 280 -5.79 -4.54 24.85
C LEU A 280 -4.52 -3.72 25.12
N LEU A 281 -3.91 -3.81 26.31
CA LEU A 281 -2.63 -3.17 26.60
C LEU A 281 -1.49 -3.78 25.78
N LEU A 282 -1.42 -5.11 25.67
CA LEU A 282 -0.43 -5.79 24.83
C LEU A 282 -0.64 -5.44 23.35
N ALA A 283 -1.89 -5.45 22.88
CA ALA A 283 -2.22 -5.09 21.51
C ALA A 283 -1.81 -3.65 21.19
N SER A 284 -2.16 -2.74 22.09
CA SER A 284 -1.88 -1.31 21.98
C SER A 284 -0.37 -1.05 22.02
N GLY A 285 0.37 -1.70 22.91
CA GLY A 285 1.84 -1.62 22.97
C GLY A 285 2.50 -2.10 21.69
N GLY A 286 2.04 -3.21 21.12
CA GLY A 286 2.56 -3.72 19.85
C GLY A 286 2.38 -2.74 18.68
N VAL A 287 1.18 -2.15 18.56
CA VAL A 287 0.91 -1.09 17.55
C VAL A 287 1.76 0.14 17.80
N ALA A 288 1.91 0.59 19.06
CA ALA A 288 2.72 1.75 19.41
C ALA A 288 4.19 1.56 19.04
N VAL A 289 4.78 0.40 19.35
CA VAL A 289 6.16 0.07 18.99
C VAL A 289 6.34 0.10 17.48
N ALA A 290 5.41 -0.51 16.74
CA ALA A 290 5.47 -0.55 15.28
C ALA A 290 5.39 0.87 14.67
N LEU A 291 4.41 1.68 15.10
CA LEU A 291 4.26 3.06 14.65
C LEU A 291 5.50 3.88 15.02
N TYR A 292 5.97 3.83 16.26
CA TYR A 292 7.15 4.60 16.66
C TYR A 292 8.38 4.24 15.83
N THR A 293 8.62 2.94 15.64
CA THR A 293 9.75 2.45 14.86
C THR A 293 9.65 2.95 13.42
N LEU A 294 8.49 2.78 12.79
CA LEU A 294 8.28 3.14 11.40
C LEU A 294 8.42 4.66 11.16
N LEU A 295 7.90 5.47 12.08
CA LEU A 295 7.74 6.91 11.88
C LEU A 295 8.94 7.74 12.34
N TYR A 296 9.73 7.25 13.29
CA TYR A 296 10.76 8.05 13.94
C TYR A 296 12.14 7.40 13.97
N THR A 297 12.27 6.13 13.63
CA THR A 297 13.56 5.42 13.73
C THR A 297 14.06 4.99 12.36
N GLY A 298 15.37 5.14 12.14
CA GLY A 298 16.06 4.37 11.11
C GLY A 298 16.30 2.96 11.66
N TYR A 299 15.89 1.93 10.94
CA TYR A 299 16.00 0.55 11.41
C TYR A 299 16.67 -0.36 10.38
N GLY A 300 17.48 -1.28 10.89
CA GLY A 300 17.96 -2.44 10.15
C GLY A 300 16.92 -3.55 10.09
N LEU A 301 17.23 -4.63 9.38
CA LEU A 301 16.32 -5.73 9.14
C LEU A 301 15.73 -6.36 10.41
N SER A 302 16.56 -6.66 11.41
CA SER A 302 16.12 -7.33 12.65
C SER A 302 15.13 -6.46 13.44
N THR A 303 15.48 -5.21 13.67
CA THR A 303 14.60 -4.22 14.33
C THR A 303 13.30 -4.03 13.54
N GLY A 304 13.39 -3.94 12.21
CA GLY A 304 12.22 -3.86 11.33
C GLY A 304 11.29 -5.06 11.47
N LEU A 305 11.83 -6.29 11.44
CA LEU A 305 11.05 -7.52 11.58
C LEU A 305 10.39 -7.64 12.96
N LEU A 306 11.09 -7.29 14.03
CA LEU A 306 10.55 -7.33 15.39
C LEU A 306 9.44 -6.29 15.59
N ALA A 307 9.68 -5.04 15.18
CA ALA A 307 8.68 -3.98 15.30
C ALA A 307 7.45 -4.25 14.44
N HIS A 308 7.64 -4.71 13.19
CA HIS A 308 6.53 -5.13 12.33
C HIS A 308 5.76 -6.30 12.95
N GLY A 309 6.45 -7.30 13.51
CA GLY A 309 5.82 -8.44 14.18
C GLY A 309 5.00 -8.02 15.41
N ALA A 310 5.49 -7.08 16.20
CA ALA A 310 4.75 -6.49 17.32
C ALA A 310 3.50 -5.74 16.84
N GLY A 311 3.63 -4.98 15.75
CA GLY A 311 2.50 -4.31 15.09
C GLY A 311 1.47 -5.29 14.56
N ALA A 312 1.92 -6.40 13.95
CA ALA A 312 1.06 -7.46 13.45
C ALA A 312 0.31 -8.19 14.57
N LEU A 313 0.98 -8.44 15.69
CA LEU A 313 0.33 -8.93 16.92
C LEU A 313 -0.75 -7.96 17.40
N GLY A 314 -0.42 -6.66 17.46
CA GLY A 314 -1.33 -5.66 17.98
C GLY A 314 -2.57 -5.48 17.10
N LEU A 315 -2.36 -5.34 15.80
CA LEU A 315 -3.45 -5.14 14.84
C LEU A 315 -4.30 -6.41 14.67
N GLY A 316 -3.67 -7.59 14.68
CA GLY A 316 -4.39 -8.87 14.72
C GLY A 316 -5.29 -8.97 15.95
N SER A 317 -4.78 -8.59 17.12
CA SER A 317 -5.55 -8.59 18.37
C SER A 317 -6.72 -7.62 18.33
N PHE A 318 -6.55 -6.42 17.75
CA PHE A 318 -7.67 -5.48 17.57
C PHE A 318 -8.74 -5.99 16.62
N TRP A 319 -8.37 -6.62 15.50
CA TRP A 319 -9.34 -7.23 14.59
C TRP A 319 -10.15 -8.33 15.28
N LEU A 320 -9.50 -9.19 16.06
CA LEU A 320 -10.17 -10.23 16.84
C LEU A 320 -11.12 -9.63 17.89
N ALA A 321 -10.66 -8.61 18.62
CA ALA A 321 -11.50 -7.90 19.59
C ALA A 321 -12.72 -7.26 18.90
N PHE A 322 -12.51 -6.55 17.78
CA PHE A 322 -13.60 -5.94 17.01
C PHE A 322 -14.66 -6.96 16.60
N VAL A 323 -14.25 -8.07 15.98
CA VAL A 323 -15.18 -9.12 15.51
C VAL A 323 -15.93 -9.73 16.68
N LYS A 324 -15.26 -10.00 17.80
CA LYS A 324 -15.89 -10.54 19.01
C LYS A 324 -17.00 -9.63 19.54
N HIS A 325 -16.71 -8.33 19.74
CA HIS A 325 -17.71 -7.37 20.22
C HIS A 325 -18.88 -7.25 19.25
N TRP A 326 -18.59 -7.21 17.95
CA TRP A 326 -19.60 -7.10 16.91
C TRP A 326 -20.58 -8.29 16.94
N GLN A 327 -20.06 -9.51 17.07
CA GLN A 327 -20.88 -10.72 17.17
C GLN A 327 -21.70 -10.76 18.46
N GLN A 328 -21.12 -10.34 19.60
CA GLN A 328 -21.85 -10.27 20.87
C GLN A 328 -23.01 -9.27 20.81
N PHE A 329 -22.81 -8.12 20.17
CA PHE A 329 -23.90 -7.15 19.98
C PHE A 329 -25.00 -7.69 19.07
N GLN A 330 -24.65 -8.41 18.01
CA GLN A 330 -25.64 -9.06 17.15
C GLN A 330 -26.39 -10.20 17.85
N ALA A 331 -25.72 -10.94 18.73
CA ALA A 331 -26.35 -11.99 19.53
C ALA A 331 -27.41 -11.42 20.49
N ARG A 332 -27.13 -10.26 21.11
CA ARG A 332 -28.07 -9.56 22.02
C ARG A 332 -29.17 -8.80 21.26
N GLN A 333 -28.81 -8.18 20.14
CA GLN A 333 -29.73 -7.43 19.29
C GLN A 333 -29.51 -7.80 17.82
N PRO A 334 -30.30 -8.74 17.27
CA PRO A 334 -30.15 -9.24 15.90
C PRO A 334 -30.24 -8.19 14.78
N ASN A 335 -30.74 -7.00 15.10
CA ASN A 335 -30.88 -5.86 14.18
C ASN A 335 -29.82 -4.76 14.40
N TYR A 336 -28.76 -5.04 15.17
CA TYR A 336 -27.69 -4.09 15.45
C TYR A 336 -26.90 -3.77 14.18
N PHE A 337 -26.83 -2.47 13.83
CA PHE A 337 -26.02 -1.99 12.72
C PHE A 337 -25.65 -0.52 12.87
N PRO A 338 -24.37 -0.22 13.14
CA PRO A 338 -23.91 1.13 13.45
C PRO A 338 -23.60 1.93 12.18
N ALA A 339 -24.57 2.07 11.27
CA ALA A 339 -24.38 2.66 9.93
C ALA A 339 -23.65 4.01 9.95
N LEU A 340 -24.11 4.93 10.82
CA LEU A 340 -23.52 6.27 10.94
C LEU A 340 -22.06 6.21 11.40
N ASN A 341 -21.75 5.41 12.43
CA ASN A 341 -20.37 5.32 12.92
C ASN A 341 -19.45 4.54 11.98
N LEU A 342 -19.98 3.59 11.19
CA LEU A 342 -19.23 2.97 10.10
C LEU A 342 -18.83 4.02 9.05
N GLN A 343 -19.77 4.88 8.65
CA GLN A 343 -19.48 6.01 7.77
C GLN A 343 -18.41 6.93 8.37
N LEU A 344 -18.56 7.31 9.65
CA LEU A 344 -17.59 8.16 10.35
C LEU A 344 -16.22 7.48 10.46
N GLY A 345 -16.17 6.16 10.61
CA GLY A 345 -14.94 5.38 10.58
C GLY A 345 -14.20 5.52 9.25
N PHE A 346 -14.91 5.41 8.13
CA PHE A 346 -14.31 5.64 6.80
C PHE A 346 -13.90 7.09 6.59
N ILE A 347 -14.68 8.06 7.09
CA ILE A 347 -14.29 9.48 7.04
C ILE A 347 -13.04 9.72 7.87
N GLY A 348 -12.94 9.13 9.07
CA GLY A 348 -11.75 9.23 9.92
C GLY A 348 -10.52 8.65 9.24
N LEU A 349 -10.66 7.45 8.64
CA LEU A 349 -9.65 6.83 7.79
C LEU A 349 -9.18 7.78 6.68
N LEU A 350 -10.13 8.35 5.93
CA LEU A 350 -9.84 9.27 4.84
C LEU A 350 -9.12 10.53 5.34
N LEU A 351 -9.49 11.07 6.49
CA LEU A 351 -8.83 12.23 7.08
C LEU A 351 -7.38 11.91 7.47
N ILE A 352 -7.15 10.78 8.12
CA ILE A 352 -5.80 10.32 8.50
C ILE A 352 -4.94 10.12 7.27
N LEU A 353 -5.49 9.45 6.25
CA LEU A 353 -4.81 9.25 4.99
C LEU A 353 -4.61 10.56 4.24
N ALA A 354 -5.58 11.48 4.23
CA ALA A 354 -5.43 12.78 3.59
C ALA A 354 -4.33 13.60 4.26
N LEU A 355 -4.24 13.61 5.59
CA LEU A 355 -3.12 14.26 6.29
C LEU A 355 -1.78 13.60 5.96
N PHE A 356 -1.77 12.26 5.87
CA PHE A 356 -0.60 11.52 5.43
C PHE A 356 -0.27 11.75 3.95
N LEU A 357 -1.23 12.02 3.08
CA LEU A 357 -0.99 12.26 1.66
C LEU A 357 -0.57 13.69 1.40
N LEU A 358 -1.28 14.64 2.00
CA LEU A 358 -1.11 16.06 1.78
C LEU A 358 0.15 16.56 2.48
N GLN A 359 0.35 16.20 3.73
CA GLN A 359 1.42 16.75 4.57
C GLN A 359 2.54 15.74 4.83
N ALA A 360 2.44 14.54 4.24
CA ALA A 360 3.27 13.39 4.56
C ALA A 360 3.44 13.18 6.07
N ASN A 361 2.37 13.52 6.80
CA ASN A 361 2.32 13.55 8.24
C ASN A 361 1.65 12.27 8.73
N PRO A 362 2.43 11.29 9.21
CA PRO A 362 1.88 10.04 9.69
C PRO A 362 1.25 10.17 11.08
N ASN A 363 1.30 11.33 11.72
CA ASN A 363 0.83 11.47 13.09
C ASN A 363 -0.67 11.22 13.24
N GLY A 364 -1.45 11.34 12.16
CA GLY A 364 -2.86 10.94 12.14
C GLY A 364 -3.05 9.46 12.51
N PHE A 365 -2.08 8.58 12.24
CA PHE A 365 -2.16 7.17 12.62
C PHE A 365 -2.06 6.95 14.13
N TRP A 366 -1.40 7.86 14.88
CA TRP A 366 -1.47 7.86 16.35
C TRP A 366 -2.89 8.09 16.83
N LEU A 367 -3.58 9.09 16.27
CA LEU A 367 -4.98 9.38 16.60
C LEU A 367 -5.88 8.18 16.26
N ALA A 368 -5.66 7.55 15.10
CA ALA A 368 -6.40 6.35 14.69
C ALA A 368 -6.28 5.22 15.72
N TRP A 369 -5.06 4.94 16.14
CA TRP A 369 -4.74 3.91 17.13
C TRP A 369 -5.33 4.26 18.51
N LEU A 370 -5.16 5.49 19.00
CA LEU A 370 -5.65 5.92 20.30
C LEU A 370 -7.18 5.84 20.37
N LEU A 371 -7.89 6.28 19.33
CA LEU A 371 -9.34 6.20 19.26
C LEU A 371 -9.84 4.76 19.20
N ALA A 372 -9.23 3.92 18.35
CA ALA A 372 -9.58 2.50 18.28
C ALA A 372 -9.37 1.79 19.62
N SER A 373 -8.24 2.07 20.28
CA SER A 373 -7.90 1.53 21.60
C SER A 373 -8.90 1.97 22.66
N ALA A 374 -9.21 3.27 22.73
CA ALA A 374 -10.15 3.83 23.70
C ALA A 374 -11.55 3.22 23.56
N VAL A 375 -12.05 3.10 22.32
CA VAL A 375 -13.37 2.49 22.07
C VAL A 375 -13.37 1.01 22.45
N LEU A 376 -12.37 0.23 22.05
CA LEU A 376 -12.32 -1.20 22.38
C LEU A 376 -12.13 -1.45 23.89
N LEU A 377 -11.36 -0.61 24.58
CA LEU A 377 -11.23 -0.65 26.04
C LEU A 377 -12.54 -0.34 26.74
N TRP A 378 -13.26 0.70 26.30
CA TRP A 378 -14.56 1.07 26.85
C TRP A 378 -15.59 -0.04 26.70
N LEU A 379 -15.69 -0.63 25.51
CA LEU A 379 -16.64 -1.71 25.24
C LEU A 379 -16.27 -3.00 26.00
N GLY A 380 -14.97 -3.30 26.14
CA GLY A 380 -14.48 -4.46 26.85
C GLY A 380 -14.75 -4.43 28.37
N GLN A 381 -14.77 -3.26 29.00
CA GLN A 381 -15.17 -3.12 30.41
C GLN A 381 -16.67 -3.36 30.63
N ALA A 382 -17.49 -3.12 29.61
CA ALA A 382 -18.94 -3.16 29.72
C ALA A 382 -19.54 -4.58 29.49
N GLN A 383 -18.72 -5.62 29.30
CA GLN A 383 -19.21 -6.95 28.92
C GLN A 383 -18.53 -8.09 29.71
N ALA A 384 -19.34 -9.03 30.23
CA ALA A 384 -18.84 -10.32 30.73
C ALA A 384 -18.40 -11.20 29.55
N ALA A 385 -17.24 -11.85 29.68
CA ALA A 385 -16.65 -12.66 28.62
C ALA A 385 -17.40 -13.97 28.43
N GLU A 386 -18.39 -14.00 27.54
CA GLU A 386 -18.85 -15.26 26.97
C GLU A 386 -17.79 -15.79 26.00
N ASN A 387 -17.22 -16.94 26.34
CA ASN A 387 -16.14 -17.59 25.61
C ASN A 387 -16.71 -18.66 24.68
N THR A 388 -16.82 -18.36 23.40
CA THR A 388 -17.06 -19.36 22.35
C THR A 388 -15.73 -19.72 21.70
N ALA A 389 -15.04 -20.73 22.26
CA ALA A 389 -13.79 -21.20 21.67
C ALA A 389 -14.03 -21.78 20.27
N SER A 390 -13.20 -21.42 19.27
CA SER A 390 -13.26 -22.09 17.97
C SER A 390 -13.06 -23.60 18.08
N PRO A 391 -13.77 -24.40 17.26
CA PRO A 391 -13.50 -25.82 17.07
C PRO A 391 -12.01 -26.11 16.82
N PRO A 392 -11.43 -27.20 17.35
CA PRO A 392 -10.01 -27.55 17.17
C PRO A 392 -9.57 -27.67 15.70
N ALA A 393 -10.46 -28.12 14.81
CA ALA A 393 -10.16 -28.23 13.38
C ALA A 393 -9.91 -26.86 12.73
N LEU A 394 -10.71 -25.85 13.10
CA LEU A 394 -10.51 -24.47 12.65
C LEU A 394 -9.19 -23.93 13.20
N GLN A 395 -8.90 -24.13 14.48
CA GLN A 395 -7.62 -23.71 15.07
C GLN A 395 -6.40 -24.25 14.31
N ARG A 396 -6.42 -25.54 13.93
CA ARG A 396 -5.34 -26.14 13.12
C ARG A 396 -5.21 -25.50 11.74
N LEU A 397 -6.33 -25.18 11.08
CA LEU A 397 -6.32 -24.51 9.79
C LEU A 397 -5.65 -23.13 9.87
N TRP A 398 -5.83 -22.41 10.97
CA TRP A 398 -5.20 -21.09 11.17
C TRP A 398 -3.72 -21.18 11.45
N VAL A 399 -3.32 -22.10 12.33
CA VAL A 399 -1.91 -22.36 12.58
C VAL A 399 -1.21 -22.71 11.27
N PHE A 400 -1.84 -23.56 10.45
CA PHE A 400 -1.34 -23.91 9.13
C PHE A 400 -1.26 -22.70 8.19
N ALA A 401 -2.32 -21.88 8.09
CA ALA A 401 -2.36 -20.70 7.21
C ALA A 401 -1.25 -19.70 7.54
N CYS A 402 -1.15 -19.29 8.80
CA CYS A 402 -0.13 -18.34 9.21
C CYS A 402 1.27 -18.95 9.13
N GLY A 403 1.42 -20.25 9.43
CA GLY A 403 2.68 -20.97 9.24
C GLY A 403 3.14 -20.98 7.78
N LEU A 404 2.21 -21.10 6.84
CA LEU A 404 2.49 -21.07 5.41
C LEU A 404 2.91 -19.67 4.92
N PHE A 405 2.24 -18.61 5.39
CA PHE A 405 2.71 -17.24 5.12
C PHE A 405 4.06 -16.96 5.79
N SER A 406 4.28 -17.43 7.02
CA SER A 406 5.58 -17.33 7.67
C SER A 406 6.66 -18.08 6.91
N LEU A 407 6.35 -19.26 6.37
CA LEU A 407 7.25 -20.03 5.50
C LEU A 407 7.60 -19.25 4.23
N MET A 408 6.65 -18.56 3.61
CA MET A 408 6.95 -17.69 2.45
C MET A 408 7.95 -16.58 2.81
N GLY A 409 7.77 -15.93 3.97
CA GLY A 409 8.71 -14.93 4.46
C GLY A 409 10.08 -15.52 4.80
N LEU A 410 10.12 -16.69 5.43
CA LEU A 410 11.36 -17.42 5.72
C LEU A 410 12.09 -17.83 4.45
N LEU A 411 11.37 -18.34 3.46
CA LEU A 411 11.92 -18.68 2.15
C LEU A 411 12.48 -17.43 1.45
N ALA A 412 11.80 -16.29 1.55
CA ALA A 412 12.31 -15.03 1.03
C ALA A 412 13.59 -14.55 1.76
N LEU A 413 13.70 -14.83 3.08
CA LEU A 413 14.92 -14.57 3.86
C LEU A 413 16.06 -15.47 3.40
N LEU A 414 15.81 -16.78 3.32
CA LEU A 414 16.80 -17.81 3.03
C LEU A 414 17.29 -17.76 1.58
N MET A 415 16.40 -17.47 0.63
CA MET A 415 16.77 -17.28 -0.77
C MET A 415 17.57 -15.98 -0.99
N GLY A 416 17.57 -15.05 -0.03
CA GLY A 416 18.22 -13.75 -0.16
C GLY A 416 17.96 -13.11 -1.52
N ASN A 417 19.01 -12.52 -2.09
CA ASN A 417 18.97 -11.95 -3.45
C ASN A 417 19.21 -13.02 -4.55
N GLU A 418 19.42 -14.30 -4.22
CA GLU A 418 19.78 -15.35 -5.20
C GLU A 418 18.69 -15.65 -6.24
N GLY A 419 17.50 -15.08 -6.05
CA GLY A 419 16.42 -15.06 -7.05
C GLY A 419 16.59 -14.07 -8.19
N LEU A 420 17.45 -13.08 -8.03
CA LEU A 420 17.95 -12.26 -9.11
C LEU A 420 19.24 -12.96 -9.54
N LEU A 421 19.16 -13.80 -10.59
CA LEU A 421 20.36 -14.13 -11.33
C LEU A 421 21.10 -12.80 -11.52
N PRO A 422 22.39 -12.68 -11.13
CA PRO A 422 23.15 -11.49 -11.45
C PRO A 422 22.95 -11.30 -12.94
N THR A 423 22.28 -10.20 -13.32
CA THR A 423 22.29 -9.80 -14.72
C THR A 423 23.76 -9.75 -15.08
N PRO A 424 24.19 -10.46 -16.15
CA PRO A 424 25.59 -10.48 -16.53
C PRO A 424 26.10 -9.06 -16.45
N ALA A 425 27.14 -8.83 -15.64
CA ALA A 425 27.74 -7.51 -15.57
C ALA A 425 28.12 -7.16 -17.01
N ASP A 426 27.51 -6.10 -17.55
CA ASP A 426 28.02 -5.52 -18.78
C ASP A 426 29.51 -5.24 -18.52
N PRO A 427 30.42 -5.56 -19.45
CA PRO A 427 31.82 -5.25 -19.28
C PRO A 427 31.94 -3.77 -18.93
N ALA A 428 32.64 -3.47 -17.84
CA ALA A 428 32.82 -2.09 -17.40
C ALA A 428 33.36 -1.28 -18.59
N PRO A 429 32.77 -0.11 -18.91
CA PRO A 429 33.19 0.71 -20.04
C PRO A 429 34.69 0.97 -19.98
N ASP A 430 35.35 0.84 -21.14
CA ASP A 430 36.79 1.04 -21.29
C ASP A 430 37.19 2.46 -20.84
N LYS A 431 38.42 2.62 -20.36
CA LYS A 431 38.98 3.88 -19.83
C LYS A 431 38.94 5.04 -20.83
N SER A 432 38.78 4.75 -22.12
CA SER A 432 38.70 5.72 -23.21
C SER A 432 37.26 6.14 -23.58
N THR A 433 36.24 5.50 -22.99
CA THR A 433 34.84 5.72 -23.38
C THR A 433 34.15 6.76 -22.48
N PRO A 434 33.45 7.74 -23.06
CA PRO A 434 32.65 8.69 -22.29
C PRO A 434 31.58 7.98 -21.45
N LEU A 435 31.41 8.44 -20.22
CA LEU A 435 30.38 7.99 -19.28
C LEU A 435 29.02 8.57 -19.67
N LYS A 436 28.07 7.70 -20.05
CA LYS A 436 26.71 8.11 -20.43
C LYS A 436 25.79 8.13 -19.21
N VAL A 437 25.27 9.29 -18.87
CA VAL A 437 24.43 9.48 -17.68
C VAL A 437 23.08 10.07 -18.03
N MET A 438 22.04 9.74 -17.26
CA MET A 438 20.68 10.22 -17.47
C MET A 438 19.96 10.47 -16.14
N SER A 439 19.22 11.58 -16.06
CA SER A 439 18.23 11.86 -15.02
C SER A 439 16.82 11.74 -15.60
N SER A 440 15.90 11.06 -14.91
CA SER A 440 14.50 10.94 -15.32
C SER A 440 13.56 10.89 -14.12
N ASN A 441 12.72 11.91 -13.96
CA ASN A 441 11.56 11.84 -13.07
C ASN A 441 10.49 10.94 -13.72
N ILE A 442 10.04 9.90 -13.00
CA ILE A 442 9.11 8.88 -13.51
C ILE A 442 7.65 9.11 -13.08
N ARG A 443 7.34 10.25 -12.46
CA ARG A 443 5.99 10.66 -12.05
C ARG A 443 5.22 9.58 -11.29
N TYR A 444 5.85 8.87 -10.36
CA TYR A 444 5.23 7.76 -9.64
C TYR A 444 4.64 6.65 -10.56
N GLY A 445 5.12 6.51 -11.80
CA GLY A 445 4.60 5.57 -12.79
C GLY A 445 3.37 6.06 -13.57
N TRP A 446 3.03 7.35 -13.47
CA TRP A 446 1.95 7.98 -14.22
C TRP A 446 2.47 8.66 -15.49
N THR A 447 1.68 8.60 -16.54
CA THR A 447 1.91 9.31 -17.79
C THR A 447 1.47 10.78 -17.67
N ASP A 448 1.89 11.64 -18.60
CA ASP A 448 1.46 13.04 -18.67
C ASP A 448 -0.05 13.16 -18.94
N ASP A 449 -0.66 12.17 -19.61
CA ASP A 449 -2.12 12.06 -19.80
C ASP A 449 -2.86 11.38 -18.64
N TYR A 450 -2.26 11.35 -17.44
CA TYR A 450 -2.86 10.89 -16.19
C TYR A 450 -3.31 9.43 -16.19
N ARG A 451 -2.53 8.54 -16.80
CA ARG A 451 -2.73 7.09 -16.77
C ARG A 451 -1.63 6.43 -15.94
N PHE A 452 -1.99 5.54 -15.03
CA PHE A 452 -0.99 4.75 -14.31
C PHE A 452 -0.47 3.63 -15.22
N ASP A 453 0.65 3.89 -15.90
CA ASP A 453 1.30 2.92 -16.77
C ASP A 453 2.82 3.15 -16.90
N PRO A 454 3.64 2.48 -16.08
CA PRO A 454 5.09 2.60 -16.16
C PRO A 454 5.73 1.80 -17.31
N ARG A 455 4.97 0.97 -18.04
CA ARG A 455 5.53 0.06 -19.07
C ARG A 455 6.07 0.78 -20.31
N PRO A 456 5.41 1.82 -20.87
CA PRO A 456 5.95 2.57 -22.00
C PRO A 456 7.28 3.25 -21.67
N HIS A 457 7.40 3.85 -20.49
CA HIS A 457 8.65 4.46 -20.01
C HIS A 457 9.77 3.41 -19.89
N LEU A 458 9.48 2.27 -19.27
CA LEU A 458 10.44 1.15 -19.19
C LEU A 458 10.88 0.66 -20.58
N LYS A 459 9.94 0.48 -21.52
CA LYS A 459 10.27 0.07 -22.91
C LYS A 459 11.15 1.08 -23.62
N TRP A 460 10.91 2.37 -23.39
CA TRP A 460 11.76 3.43 -23.93
C TRP A 460 13.16 3.39 -23.31
N LEU A 461 13.27 3.23 -21.98
CA LEU A 461 14.55 3.09 -21.27
C LEU A 461 15.36 1.89 -21.74
N GLN A 462 14.71 0.76 -22.05
CA GLN A 462 15.37 -0.43 -22.60
C GLN A 462 16.08 -0.19 -23.94
N GLN A 463 15.73 0.88 -24.65
CA GLN A 463 16.34 1.27 -25.92
C GLN A 463 17.49 2.28 -25.74
N GLN A 464 17.72 2.75 -24.51
CA GLN A 464 18.75 3.74 -24.22
C GLN A 464 20.05 3.08 -23.80
N ASP A 465 21.16 3.57 -24.33
CA ASP A 465 22.50 3.15 -23.91
C ASP A 465 23.04 4.10 -22.84
N VAL A 466 22.70 3.82 -21.58
CA VAL A 466 23.05 4.65 -20.42
C VAL A 466 23.87 3.83 -19.44
N ASP A 467 24.93 4.39 -18.86
CA ASP A 467 25.75 3.74 -17.83
C ASP A 467 25.20 4.00 -16.43
N LEU A 468 24.80 5.24 -16.16
CA LEU A 468 24.22 5.68 -14.89
C LEU A 468 22.86 6.34 -15.11
N LEU A 469 21.81 5.75 -14.56
CA LEU A 469 20.44 6.26 -14.64
C LEU A 469 19.93 6.63 -13.24
N GLY A 470 19.72 7.92 -13.00
CA GLY A 470 19.08 8.44 -11.81
C GLY A 470 17.58 8.61 -12.04
N LEU A 471 16.76 7.92 -11.24
CA LEU A 471 15.31 8.06 -11.26
C LEU A 471 14.81 8.81 -10.02
N GLN A 472 13.94 9.80 -10.23
CA GLN A 472 13.21 10.51 -9.18
C GLN A 472 11.74 10.07 -9.15
N GLU A 473 11.08 10.31 -8.03
CA GLU A 473 9.69 9.91 -7.78
C GLU A 473 9.44 8.39 -7.83
N VAL A 474 10.43 7.63 -7.35
CA VAL A 474 10.34 6.18 -7.25
C VAL A 474 9.57 5.78 -6.01
N ASN A 475 8.49 5.03 -6.22
CA ASN A 475 7.67 4.48 -5.14
C ASN A 475 8.02 3.03 -4.81
N LYS A 476 7.98 2.71 -3.52
CA LYS A 476 8.10 1.40 -2.91
C LYS A 476 7.04 1.25 -1.81
N GLY A 477 5.80 1.02 -2.23
CA GLY A 477 4.66 0.89 -1.30
C GLY A 477 4.04 2.21 -0.87
N HIS A 478 4.37 3.31 -1.53
CA HIS A 478 3.74 4.60 -1.27
C HIS A 478 2.35 4.68 -1.93
N THR A 479 1.44 5.42 -1.31
CA THR A 479 0.05 5.62 -1.72
C THR A 479 -0.11 6.20 -3.13
N SER A 480 0.74 7.15 -3.53
CA SER A 480 0.67 7.82 -4.85
C SER A 480 0.87 6.85 -6.02
N GLY A 481 1.64 5.78 -5.82
CA GLY A 481 1.87 4.73 -6.82
C GLY A 481 0.98 3.51 -6.64
N ALA A 482 -0.21 3.68 -6.04
CA ALA A 482 -1.09 2.57 -5.68
C ALA A 482 -0.31 1.48 -4.94
N TYR A 483 0.46 1.84 -3.90
CA TYR A 483 1.25 0.90 -3.11
C TYR A 483 2.08 -0.11 -3.93
N SER A 484 2.43 0.25 -5.18
CA SER A 484 3.27 -0.56 -6.05
C SER A 484 4.74 -0.34 -5.69
N ASP A 485 5.57 -1.29 -6.12
CA ASP A 485 7.02 -1.20 -5.95
C ASP A 485 7.66 -0.96 -7.33
N LEU A 486 7.66 0.32 -7.72
CA LEU A 486 8.21 0.75 -9.00
C LEU A 486 9.72 0.48 -9.06
N PHE A 487 10.43 0.58 -7.94
CA PHE A 487 11.84 0.21 -7.89
C PHE A 487 12.07 -1.21 -8.40
N ARG A 488 11.35 -2.20 -7.86
CA ARG A 488 11.46 -3.59 -8.32
C ARG A 488 10.90 -3.80 -9.73
N PHE A 489 9.92 -3.01 -10.17
CA PHE A 489 9.41 -3.04 -11.54
C PHE A 489 10.52 -2.66 -12.55
N TYR A 490 11.19 -1.53 -12.35
CA TYR A 490 12.30 -1.09 -13.21
C TYR A 490 13.51 -1.99 -13.07
N GLN A 491 13.86 -2.45 -11.86
CA GLN A 491 14.96 -3.39 -11.62
C GLN A 491 14.81 -4.68 -12.43
N ARG A 492 13.60 -5.24 -12.51
CA ARG A 492 13.34 -6.47 -13.29
C ARG A 492 13.34 -6.22 -14.79
N GLY A 493 12.97 -5.02 -15.20
CA GLY A 493 12.82 -4.65 -16.60
C GLY A 493 14.11 -4.19 -17.27
N LEU A 494 15.09 -3.71 -16.51
CA LEU A 494 16.30 -3.11 -17.05
C LEU A 494 17.55 -3.69 -16.37
N PRO A 495 18.47 -4.32 -17.13
CA PRO A 495 19.66 -4.98 -16.57
C PRO A 495 20.60 -3.98 -15.89
N GLY A 496 21.37 -4.43 -14.90
CA GLY A 496 22.38 -3.63 -14.18
C GLY A 496 22.18 -3.67 -12.66
N ASP A 497 23.04 -2.97 -11.94
CA ASP A 497 22.97 -2.86 -10.48
C ASP A 497 22.01 -1.73 -10.09
N TRP A 498 21.11 -2.01 -9.14
CA TRP A 498 20.04 -1.10 -8.76
C TRP A 498 20.08 -0.78 -7.27
N PHE A 499 19.99 0.50 -6.95
CA PHE A 499 20.04 1.04 -5.61
C PHE A 499 18.85 1.97 -5.37
N TYR A 500 18.27 1.91 -4.17
CA TYR A 500 17.12 2.73 -3.80
C TYR A 500 17.44 3.55 -2.55
N GLY A 501 17.05 4.82 -2.57
CA GLY A 501 17.12 5.72 -1.45
C GLY A 501 15.73 6.18 -1.03
N ASP A 502 15.16 5.56 0.01
CA ASP A 502 13.95 6.04 0.68
C ASP A 502 14.15 7.45 1.26
N ALA A 503 13.37 8.40 0.79
CA ALA A 503 13.32 9.76 1.32
C ALA A 503 12.22 9.92 2.36
N HIS A 504 11.05 9.30 2.13
CA HIS A 504 9.87 9.46 2.96
C HIS A 504 8.82 8.35 2.76
N TYR A 505 8.83 7.30 3.58
CA TYR A 505 7.82 6.23 3.58
C TYR A 505 7.61 5.50 2.25
N GLY A 506 8.70 5.04 1.64
CA GLY A 506 8.67 4.36 0.36
C GLY A 506 8.58 5.32 -0.83
N PHE A 507 8.68 6.63 -0.62
CA PHE A 507 8.91 7.59 -1.69
C PHE A 507 10.38 8.00 -1.70
N GLY A 508 11.03 8.00 -2.86
CA GLY A 508 12.44 8.36 -2.94
C GLY A 508 13.02 8.33 -4.36
N ASN A 509 14.32 8.07 -4.41
CA ASN A 509 15.11 8.07 -5.65
C ASN A 509 15.75 6.70 -5.88
N ALA A 510 16.08 6.38 -7.13
CA ALA A 510 16.82 5.17 -7.47
C ALA A 510 18.00 5.48 -8.39
N LEU A 511 19.05 4.66 -8.30
CA LEU A 511 20.18 4.67 -9.20
C LEU A 511 20.30 3.28 -9.84
N ARG A 512 20.39 3.25 -11.17
CA ARG A 512 20.85 2.08 -11.91
C ARG A 512 22.27 2.34 -12.42
N SER A 513 23.18 1.39 -12.22
CA SER A 513 24.58 1.48 -12.60
C SER A 513 25.04 0.25 -13.40
N ARG A 514 25.80 0.47 -14.49
CA ARG A 514 26.69 -0.54 -15.11
C ARG A 514 28.08 -0.58 -14.50
N LEU A 515 28.39 0.40 -13.66
CA LEU A 515 29.68 0.52 -13.00
C LEU A 515 29.64 -0.13 -11.61
N PRO A 516 30.76 -0.69 -11.13
CA PRO A 516 30.90 -1.11 -9.74
C PRO A 516 30.61 0.04 -8.79
N VAL A 517 29.84 -0.23 -7.74
CA VAL A 517 29.52 0.74 -6.68
C VAL A 517 30.28 0.37 -5.41
N ASP A 518 31.24 1.20 -5.04
CA ASP A 518 32.10 1.00 -3.87
C ASP A 518 31.38 1.38 -2.57
N LYS A 519 30.54 2.41 -2.63
CA LYS A 519 29.89 2.99 -1.46
C LYS A 519 28.52 3.52 -1.82
N LEU A 520 27.56 3.31 -0.93
CA LEU A 520 26.20 3.84 -1.04
C LEU A 520 25.81 4.53 0.26
N GLU A 521 25.28 5.74 0.14
CA GLU A 521 24.77 6.54 1.25
C GLU A 521 23.42 7.15 0.89
N ARG A 522 22.63 7.41 1.93
CA ARG A 522 21.39 8.18 1.83
C ARG A 522 21.51 9.40 2.71
N ARG A 523 21.33 10.59 2.13
CA ARG A 523 21.43 11.86 2.86
C ARG A 523 20.08 12.56 2.83
N HIS A 524 19.42 12.64 3.96
CA HIS A 524 18.18 13.39 4.08
C HIS A 524 18.48 14.86 4.22
N TYR A 525 17.73 15.71 3.51
CA TYR A 525 17.80 17.14 3.72
C TYR A 525 17.20 17.52 5.09
N GLN A 526 17.75 18.56 5.71
CA GLN A 526 17.25 19.10 6.97
C GLN A 526 15.94 19.87 6.77
N ALA A 527 15.92 20.76 5.78
CA ALA A 527 14.72 21.48 5.40
C ALA A 527 13.73 20.55 4.70
N LYS A 528 12.47 20.62 5.12
CA LYS A 528 11.38 19.81 4.58
C LYS A 528 10.14 20.66 4.39
N ASP A 529 9.37 20.31 3.37
CA ASP A 529 8.00 20.79 3.19
C ASP A 529 7.05 19.69 3.68
N MET A 530 5.96 19.46 2.95
CA MET A 530 5.04 18.36 3.18
C MET A 530 5.74 17.00 3.01
N LEU A 531 6.77 16.86 2.19
CA LEU A 531 7.53 15.62 1.99
C LEU A 531 8.98 15.80 2.48
N ARG A 532 9.52 14.79 3.17
CA ARG A 532 10.97 14.75 3.38
C ARG A 532 11.64 14.39 2.05
N ARG A 533 12.72 15.09 1.73
CA ARG A 533 13.55 14.81 0.55
C ARG A 533 14.88 14.19 0.99
N ALA A 534 15.48 13.42 0.10
CA ALA A 534 16.81 12.85 0.31
C ALA A 534 17.57 12.74 -1.02
N ALA A 535 18.89 12.78 -0.95
CA ALA A 535 19.78 12.38 -2.03
C ALA A 535 20.24 10.94 -1.81
N LEU A 536 20.21 10.14 -2.89
CA LEU A 536 20.93 8.87 -2.97
C LEU A 536 22.34 9.17 -3.50
N VAL A 537 23.36 8.86 -2.72
CA VAL A 537 24.76 9.15 -3.04
C VAL A 537 25.50 7.84 -3.23
N ALA A 538 26.05 7.62 -4.43
CA ALA A 538 26.84 6.44 -4.74
C ALA A 538 28.26 6.83 -5.15
N THR A 539 29.27 6.16 -4.63
CA THR A 539 30.63 6.23 -5.17
C THR A 539 30.81 5.09 -6.15
N VAL A 540 30.85 5.42 -7.44
CA VAL A 540 31.01 4.45 -8.53
C VAL A 540 32.46 4.44 -9.03
N ARG A 541 32.92 3.31 -9.57
CA ARG A 541 34.23 3.21 -10.23
C ARG A 541 34.10 3.34 -11.74
N HIS A 542 34.59 4.46 -12.27
CA HIS A 542 34.74 4.66 -13.71
C HIS A 542 36.23 4.78 -14.06
N ALA A 543 36.70 3.97 -15.02
CA ALA A 543 38.12 3.92 -15.39
C ALA A 543 39.10 3.69 -14.23
N GLY A 544 38.65 3.04 -13.15
CA GLY A 544 39.43 2.81 -11.91
C GLY A 544 39.45 3.99 -10.93
N ARG A 545 38.82 5.12 -11.28
CA ARG A 545 38.70 6.31 -10.43
C ARG A 545 37.32 6.36 -9.76
N PRO A 546 37.25 6.79 -8.48
CA PRO A 546 35.97 7.00 -7.81
C PRO A 546 35.27 8.26 -8.35
N VAL A 547 33.97 8.16 -8.60
CA VAL A 547 33.08 9.26 -8.98
C VAL A 547 31.86 9.23 -8.06
N ASN A 548 31.52 10.38 -7.46
CA ASN A 548 30.33 10.50 -6.61
C ASN A 548 29.10 10.90 -7.45
N VAL A 549 28.07 10.05 -7.44
CA VAL A 549 26.81 10.26 -8.16
C VAL A 549 25.73 10.57 -7.14
N PHE A 550 25.09 11.74 -7.28
CA PHE A 550 23.99 12.21 -6.45
C PHE A 550 22.70 12.14 -7.24
N VAL A 551 21.74 11.30 -6.83
CA VAL A 551 20.38 11.29 -7.38
C VAL A 551 19.45 11.98 -6.39
N THR A 552 18.83 13.09 -6.77
CA THR A 552 18.03 13.92 -5.84
C THR A 552 16.78 14.53 -6.48
N HIS A 553 15.80 14.87 -5.63
CA HIS A 553 14.56 15.56 -5.98
C HIS A 553 14.21 16.55 -4.87
N LEU A 554 14.17 17.86 -5.19
CA LEU A 554 13.95 18.94 -4.23
C LEU A 554 12.48 19.35 -4.07
N SER A 555 12.20 20.27 -3.15
CA SER A 555 10.85 20.79 -2.89
C SER A 555 10.18 21.39 -4.13
N HIS A 556 8.92 20.98 -4.36
CA HIS A 556 8.11 21.39 -5.50
C HIS A 556 7.22 22.62 -5.20
N LEU A 557 7.32 23.22 -4.01
CA LEU A 557 6.48 24.36 -3.66
C LEU A 557 6.76 25.57 -4.58
N PRO A 558 5.73 26.37 -4.91
CA PRO A 558 5.90 27.59 -5.70
C PRO A 558 6.86 28.59 -5.04
N PRO A 559 7.56 29.43 -5.83
CA PRO A 559 8.34 30.54 -5.30
C PRO A 559 7.48 31.57 -4.54
N PRO A 560 8.01 32.24 -3.51
CA PRO A 560 9.31 31.98 -2.88
C PRO A 560 9.32 30.66 -2.10
N ASN A 561 10.39 29.87 -2.25
CA ASN A 561 10.52 28.55 -1.63
C ASN A 561 11.78 28.44 -0.75
N PRO A 562 11.74 28.88 0.53
CA PRO A 562 12.89 28.83 1.42
C PRO A 562 13.34 27.39 1.71
N VAL A 563 12.41 26.40 1.70
CA VAL A 563 12.76 24.99 1.89
C VAL A 563 13.68 24.51 0.77
N ARG A 564 13.33 24.79 -0.50
CA ARG A 564 14.18 24.45 -1.64
C ARG A 564 15.51 25.20 -1.60
N THR A 565 15.50 26.47 -1.23
CA THR A 565 16.74 27.26 -1.07
C THR A 565 17.69 26.62 -0.04
N ASP A 566 17.18 26.18 1.11
CA ASP A 566 17.98 25.51 2.12
C ASP A 566 18.47 24.13 1.64
N GLN A 567 17.64 23.37 0.93
CA GLN A 567 18.02 22.10 0.32
C GLN A 567 19.12 22.27 -0.73
N LEU A 568 19.06 23.31 -1.56
CA LEU A 568 20.09 23.63 -2.55
C LEU A 568 21.41 24.01 -1.87
N ARG A 569 21.36 24.80 -0.80
CA ARG A 569 22.55 25.16 -0.01
C ARG A 569 23.19 23.92 0.63
N GLU A 570 22.38 23.03 1.17
CA GLU A 570 22.84 21.78 1.76
C GLU A 570 23.45 20.85 0.70
N LEU A 571 22.81 20.71 -0.47
CA LEU A 571 23.37 19.98 -1.61
C LEU A 571 24.73 20.57 -2.03
N ALA A 572 24.82 21.89 -2.22
CA ALA A 572 26.07 22.56 -2.57
C ALA A 572 27.18 22.29 -1.54
N SER A 573 26.84 22.28 -0.25
CA SER A 573 27.80 21.95 0.82
C SER A 573 28.33 20.51 0.71
N TRP A 574 27.49 19.54 0.35
CA TRP A 574 27.91 18.16 0.13
C TRP A 574 28.81 18.02 -1.10
N LEU A 575 28.52 18.77 -2.17
CA LEU A 575 29.34 18.79 -3.38
C LEU A 575 30.70 19.44 -3.13
N GLN A 576 30.73 20.56 -2.38
CA GLN A 576 31.96 21.24 -1.99
C GLN A 576 32.86 20.35 -1.11
N ALA A 577 32.27 19.52 -0.25
CA ALA A 577 32.99 18.57 0.59
C ALA A 577 33.42 17.29 -0.15
N SER A 578 33.02 17.10 -1.42
CA SER A 578 33.37 15.91 -2.20
C SER A 578 34.85 15.91 -2.56
N SER A 579 35.59 14.88 -2.15
CA SER A 579 36.99 14.65 -2.53
C SER A 579 37.16 13.96 -3.89
N HIS A 580 36.05 13.65 -4.57
CA HIS A 580 36.02 12.97 -5.86
C HIS A 580 35.24 13.79 -6.90
N PRO A 581 35.52 13.62 -8.21
CA PRO A 581 34.64 14.11 -9.27
C PRO A 581 33.19 13.71 -8.99
N TRP A 582 32.24 14.61 -9.26
CA TRP A 582 30.84 14.37 -8.93
C TRP A 582 29.90 14.68 -10.08
N ILE A 583 28.76 13.98 -10.08
CA ILE A 583 27.64 14.13 -11.00
C ILE A 583 26.35 14.18 -10.18
N VAL A 584 25.46 15.11 -10.50
CA VAL A 584 24.12 15.30 -9.92
C VAL A 584 23.09 15.00 -11.00
N LEU A 585 22.25 13.99 -10.75
CA LEU A 585 21.10 13.58 -11.58
C LEU A 585 19.83 13.98 -10.82
N ALA A 586 19.18 15.06 -11.24
CA ALA A 586 18.18 15.68 -10.38
C ALA A 586 16.92 16.18 -11.09
N ASP A 587 15.85 16.25 -10.31
CA ASP A 587 14.76 17.22 -10.46
C ASP A 587 14.92 18.26 -9.35
N LEU A 588 15.35 19.48 -9.71
CA LEU A 588 15.61 20.55 -8.75
C LEU A 588 14.38 21.43 -8.50
N ASN A 589 13.27 21.24 -9.23
CA ASN A 589 12.05 22.06 -9.13
C ASN A 589 12.28 23.58 -9.25
N THR A 590 13.39 24.00 -9.85
CA THR A 590 13.70 25.41 -10.09
C THR A 590 14.52 25.59 -11.35
N SER A 591 14.34 26.73 -12.02
CA SER A 591 15.10 27.10 -13.22
C SER A 591 16.38 27.84 -12.86
N ALA A 592 17.35 27.83 -13.78
CA ALA A 592 18.58 28.62 -13.63
C ALA A 592 18.33 30.14 -13.59
N GLU A 593 17.20 30.61 -14.16
CA GLU A 593 16.82 32.02 -14.17
C GLU A 593 16.32 32.53 -12.80
N SER A 594 16.03 31.63 -11.86
CA SER A 594 15.54 32.00 -10.53
C SER A 594 16.62 32.59 -9.61
N GLY A 595 17.91 32.39 -9.92
CA GLY A 595 19.04 32.66 -9.03
C GLY A 595 19.20 31.64 -7.89
N GLU A 596 18.24 30.72 -7.68
CA GLU A 596 18.34 29.70 -6.61
C GLU A 596 19.52 28.73 -6.86
N LEU A 597 19.88 28.50 -8.14
CA LEU A 597 20.93 27.57 -8.54
C LEU A 597 22.34 28.16 -8.49
N ASP A 598 22.50 29.46 -8.24
CA ASP A 598 23.80 30.17 -8.39
C ASP A 598 24.91 29.54 -7.55
N ALA A 599 24.62 29.20 -6.29
CA ALA A 599 25.60 28.58 -5.39
C ALA A 599 26.03 27.19 -5.85
N LEU A 600 25.12 26.43 -6.47
CA LEU A 600 25.42 25.10 -7.00
C LEU A 600 26.21 25.21 -8.32
N LEU A 601 25.78 26.09 -9.23
CA LEU A 601 26.46 26.37 -10.50
C LEU A 601 27.83 27.05 -10.30
N ALA A 602 28.06 27.68 -9.15
CA ALA A 602 29.36 28.19 -8.76
C ALA A 602 30.42 27.07 -8.63
N LEU A 603 29.99 25.88 -8.21
CA LEU A 603 30.82 24.69 -8.01
C LEU A 603 30.89 23.79 -9.26
N ALA A 604 29.95 23.95 -10.19
CA ALA A 604 29.81 23.10 -11.37
C ALA A 604 30.85 23.41 -12.46
N HIS A 605 30.90 22.55 -13.48
CA HIS A 605 31.76 22.74 -14.63
C HIS A 605 31.51 24.10 -15.33
N PRO A 606 32.57 24.85 -15.73
CA PRO A 606 32.44 26.18 -16.35
C PRO A 606 31.54 26.24 -17.58
N VAL A 607 31.41 25.13 -18.30
CA VAL A 607 30.55 25.02 -19.50
C VAL A 607 29.12 25.48 -19.27
N PHE A 608 28.57 25.35 -18.07
CA PHE A 608 27.21 25.83 -17.76
C PHE A 608 27.11 27.37 -17.80
N ARG A 609 28.21 28.10 -17.66
CA ARG A 609 28.29 29.56 -17.88
C ARG A 609 28.63 29.91 -19.32
N GLU A 610 29.48 29.11 -19.96
CA GLU A 610 29.89 29.31 -21.36
C GLU A 610 28.77 28.98 -22.35
N ARG A 611 27.89 28.05 -21.98
CA ARG A 611 26.74 27.56 -22.76
C ARG A 611 25.47 27.57 -21.92
N PRO A 612 24.93 28.76 -21.59
CA PRO A 612 23.75 28.89 -20.76
C PRO A 612 22.51 28.22 -21.36
N GLU A 613 22.45 28.01 -22.69
CA GLU A 613 21.35 27.33 -23.36
C GLU A 613 21.07 25.92 -22.81
N TRP A 614 22.09 25.24 -22.26
CA TRP A 614 21.92 23.91 -21.64
C TRP A 614 21.21 23.94 -20.30
N LEU A 615 21.19 25.09 -19.64
CA LEU A 615 20.42 25.34 -18.42
C LEU A 615 19.01 25.87 -18.70
N LEU A 616 18.73 26.25 -19.95
CA LEU A 616 17.48 26.92 -20.33
C LEU A 616 16.55 26.05 -21.17
N GLN A 617 17.07 25.05 -21.90
CA GLN A 617 16.22 24.15 -22.70
C GLN A 617 15.19 23.43 -21.79
N PRO A 618 13.88 23.62 -22.01
CA PRO A 618 12.85 23.11 -21.10
C PRO A 618 12.75 21.59 -21.04
N SER A 619 12.46 21.06 -19.85
CA SER A 619 12.23 19.63 -19.57
C SER A 619 10.80 19.33 -19.12
N TYR A 620 10.04 20.35 -18.69
CA TYR A 620 8.71 20.22 -18.09
C TYR A 620 7.74 21.30 -18.60
N PRO A 621 6.44 21.00 -18.79
CA PRO A 621 5.85 19.66 -18.86
C PRO A 621 6.25 18.94 -20.16
N ALA A 622 6.29 17.61 -20.16
CA ALA A 622 6.89 16.84 -21.24
C ALA A 622 6.25 17.06 -22.63
N ARG A 623 4.93 17.22 -22.73
CA ARG A 623 4.26 17.46 -24.02
C ARG A 623 4.41 18.88 -24.55
N GLN A 624 4.47 19.88 -23.66
CA GLN A 624 4.60 21.29 -24.03
C GLN A 624 5.65 21.97 -23.13
N PRO A 625 6.94 21.66 -23.34
CA PRO A 625 8.00 22.09 -22.43
C PRO A 625 8.11 23.61 -22.38
N SER A 626 8.03 24.17 -21.18
CA SER A 626 8.14 25.61 -20.93
C SER A 626 9.13 25.97 -19.83
N THR A 627 9.46 25.04 -18.94
CA THR A 627 10.37 25.25 -17.83
C THR A 627 11.46 24.18 -17.80
N ARG A 628 12.68 24.58 -17.43
CA ARG A 628 13.80 23.67 -17.17
C ARG A 628 13.97 23.46 -15.66
N ILE A 629 13.65 22.25 -15.19
CA ILE A 629 13.75 21.87 -13.76
C ILE A 629 14.52 20.56 -13.50
N ASP A 630 14.73 19.75 -14.54
CA ASP A 630 15.51 18.51 -14.46
C ASP A 630 16.95 18.76 -14.91
N PHE A 631 17.97 18.18 -14.27
CA PHE A 631 19.36 18.47 -14.62
C PHE A 631 20.29 17.26 -14.52
N VAL A 632 21.33 17.29 -15.36
CA VAL A 632 22.59 16.59 -15.17
C VAL A 632 23.66 17.64 -14.95
N ILE A 633 24.15 17.79 -13.72
CA ILE A 633 25.18 18.78 -13.34
C ILE A 633 26.42 18.04 -12.89
N PHE A 634 27.61 18.49 -13.28
CA PHE A 634 28.85 17.77 -12.98
C PHE A 634 29.99 18.72 -12.63
N SER A 635 30.97 18.18 -11.91
CA SER A 635 32.16 18.91 -11.44
C SER A 635 33.11 19.30 -12.59
N PRO A 636 34.04 20.26 -12.39
CA PRO A 636 35.01 20.69 -13.40
C PRO A 636 35.97 19.61 -13.96
N HIS A 637 35.96 18.40 -13.38
CA HIS A 637 36.86 17.32 -13.79
C HIS A 637 36.46 16.61 -15.09
N PHE A 638 35.25 16.86 -15.60
CA PHE A 638 34.73 16.17 -16.79
C PHE A 638 34.79 17.05 -18.03
N GLU A 639 35.09 16.45 -19.17
CA GLU A 639 34.83 17.04 -20.48
C GLU A 639 33.47 16.57 -20.98
N LEU A 640 32.62 17.51 -21.38
CA LEU A 640 31.32 17.15 -21.94
C LEU A 640 31.42 16.91 -23.44
N GLN A 641 30.94 15.74 -23.87
CA GLN A 641 30.87 15.34 -25.26
C GLN A 641 29.48 15.62 -25.85
N GLU A 642 28.41 15.27 -25.13
CA GLU A 642 27.03 15.42 -25.59
C GLU A 642 26.12 15.80 -24.42
N HIS A 643 25.09 16.61 -24.67
CA HIS A 643 24.01 16.92 -23.74
C HIS A 643 22.68 16.96 -24.51
N ALA A 644 21.63 16.35 -23.97
CA ALA A 644 20.33 16.30 -24.62
C ALA A 644 19.17 16.30 -23.61
N ILE A 645 18.05 16.89 -24.03
CA ILE A 645 16.73 16.75 -23.41
C ILE A 645 15.89 15.86 -24.31
N VAL A 646 15.54 14.68 -23.80
CA VAL A 646 14.97 13.63 -24.64
C VAL A 646 13.44 13.70 -24.61
N ASP A 647 12.83 13.84 -25.79
CA ASP A 647 11.38 13.75 -25.92
C ASP A 647 10.95 12.28 -25.81
N ILE A 648 10.15 11.98 -24.79
CA ILE A 648 9.60 10.65 -24.51
C ILE A 648 8.08 10.61 -24.68
N GLY A 649 7.49 11.60 -25.34
CA GLY A 649 6.05 11.76 -25.47
C GLY A 649 5.38 11.96 -24.11
N ALA A 650 4.27 11.24 -23.88
CA ALA A 650 3.50 11.33 -22.64
C ALA A 650 3.93 10.30 -21.57
N ASN A 651 5.07 9.62 -21.73
CA ASN A 651 5.45 8.50 -20.85
C ASN A 651 5.82 8.93 -19.40
N SER A 652 6.10 10.21 -19.19
CA SER A 652 6.19 10.94 -17.91
C SER A 652 5.78 12.39 -18.19
N ASP A 653 5.49 13.20 -17.18
CA ASP A 653 5.34 14.66 -17.33
C ASP A 653 6.69 15.39 -17.34
N HIS A 654 7.81 14.69 -17.13
CA HIS A 654 9.16 15.22 -17.30
C HIS A 654 9.88 14.59 -18.49
N ARG A 655 10.68 15.39 -19.21
CA ARG A 655 11.64 14.90 -20.21
C ARG A 655 12.96 14.53 -19.54
N PRO A 656 13.50 13.33 -19.79
CA PRO A 656 14.82 12.95 -19.30
C PRO A 656 15.92 13.87 -19.81
N VAL A 657 16.92 14.09 -18.97
CA VAL A 657 18.13 14.84 -19.31
C VAL A 657 19.30 13.87 -19.36
N SER A 658 20.03 13.85 -20.47
CA SER A 658 21.20 12.97 -20.65
C SER A 658 22.46 13.75 -20.97
N ALA A 659 23.60 13.21 -20.55
CA ALA A 659 24.91 13.72 -20.90
C ALA A 659 25.92 12.59 -21.15
N SER A 660 26.93 12.87 -21.97
CA SER A 660 28.08 12.01 -22.24
C SER A 660 29.34 12.72 -21.73
N LEU A 661 29.97 12.16 -20.70
CA LEU A 661 31.02 12.81 -19.91
C LEU A 661 32.32 12.03 -19.99
N LEU A 662 33.38 12.63 -20.54
CA LEU A 662 34.71 12.06 -20.52
C LEU A 662 35.44 12.49 -19.24
N LEU A 663 36.10 11.56 -18.55
CA LEU A 663 36.96 11.84 -17.41
C LEU A 663 38.43 11.65 -17.83
N PRO A 664 39.13 12.72 -18.26
CA PRO A 664 40.48 12.64 -18.82
C PRO A 664 41.55 12.17 -17.82
#